data_AF-A0A4Q4TWI2-F1
#
_entry.id   AF-A0A4Q4TWI2-F1
#
_cell.length_a   1.000
_cell.length_b   1.000
_cell.length_c   1.000
_cell.angle_alpha   90.00
_cell.angle_beta   90.00
_cell.angle_gamma   90.00
#
_symmetry.space_group_name_H-M   'P 1'
#
loop_
_entity.id
_entity.type
_entity.pdbx_description
1 polymer ?
#
loop_
_entity_poly.entity_id
_entity_poly.type
_entity_poly.pdbx_seq_one_letter_code
_entity_poly.pdbx_strand_id
1 'polypeptide(L)'
;MRLINAKTFKLEEFLDDETPPYAILSHTWGKDHEELNFRDVKEGKIDKPGVGSVKFRGCCRQAETNGFEYAWIDTCCIDKANLVELSEAINSMFRWYRRASVCYVYLSDVPGDDYPPEDGSKWTSQRFRTSRWFRRGWTLQELLAPKRLRFYNSEWRYLGTKANLCGIVEKITGVPRQFLRGIAELRTASVAQRMSWAAQRHTKREEDLAYCLLGIFDVSMGMRYGEGGDKAFFRLQEEIMKITKDDSILAWGLGVKEPFTSDSAQITAGGILAAAPSDFANSGHIICRDQSSTSLSISGGRLQIRLSLLTTSVSKAIGLLQCGPEHDIQQVVGIPLAKMTSGSSDEYVRPRGLHSVLQPITASNASPELIHIIIDSESKKSTEVNQQYWFYDEFAEVNLNLVDVAPRSCWDKERALITSTIEPNGTTHQILARFQHNKEGSRDFVIVLEFKQQDARKRWDELWHIECGEDGYELEKMDGETLLRWAAEGGHEAVMQQLLETGADVHARGKDGRTALSYAAERGHEAVVQQLLETGADIHARDKDGRTALSYAAERGHEAVVQLLLKSGQMSLRWAVETGDVEVVKLFLDRGADVVLPNKDGWTPLITASSKGYVDMVRLLLATSGVNADLKDSKSGQTPLSWAAANGYEAVVQLLLDTGKVDINSRDNNDRTPLQWAAERGHETIVRLLLKKGAATYAYAYRQTLEGHSNSVWGVTFSPDGRTLASASYDNTVRLWDAASGAYRQTFEGHSNLVYGVAFSPDGRTLASASCDDTVRLWDAASGAYRQTFEGHSDSVYGVAFSPDGRTLASASRDNTVRLWDAATSNI
;
A
#
# COMPACT_ATOMS: atom_id res chain seq x y z
N MET A 1 6.32 0.49 -17.12
CA MET A 1 6.23 1.95 -17.30
C MET A 1 6.75 2.33 -18.69
N ARG A 2 6.14 3.32 -19.36
CA ARG A 2 6.63 3.89 -20.63
C ARG A 2 7.40 5.17 -20.38
N LEU A 3 8.56 5.35 -20.99
CA LEU A 3 9.36 6.58 -20.95
C LEU A 3 9.60 7.12 -22.36
N ILE A 4 9.80 8.42 -22.48
CA ILE A 4 10.19 9.10 -23.72
C ILE A 4 11.70 9.23 -23.71
N ASN A 5 12.37 8.73 -24.75
CA ASN A 5 13.78 9.01 -24.99
C ASN A 5 13.93 10.48 -25.38
N ALA A 6 14.69 11.24 -24.60
CA ALA A 6 14.78 12.69 -24.73
C ALA A 6 15.43 13.13 -26.06
N LYS A 7 16.29 12.28 -26.65
CA LYS A 7 16.97 12.54 -27.93
C LYS A 7 16.17 12.12 -29.14
N THR A 8 15.57 10.93 -29.09
CA THR A 8 14.87 10.36 -30.25
C THR A 8 13.37 10.66 -30.25
N PHE A 9 12.83 11.14 -29.13
CA PHE A 9 11.41 11.39 -28.87
C PHE A 9 10.51 10.15 -29.00
N LYS A 10 11.10 8.95 -28.97
CA LYS A 10 10.36 7.68 -29.04
C LYS A 10 9.98 7.17 -27.67
N LEU A 11 8.89 6.41 -27.61
CA LEU A 11 8.45 5.71 -26.41
C LEU A 11 9.21 4.38 -26.27
N GLU A 12 9.71 4.12 -25.07
CA GLU A 12 10.39 2.89 -24.68
C GLU A 12 9.74 2.34 -23.40
N GLU A 13 9.61 1.01 -23.31
CA GLU A 13 8.94 0.34 -22.18
C GLU A 13 9.95 -0.30 -21.24
N PHE A 14 9.72 -0.13 -19.95
CA PHE A 14 10.59 -0.63 -18.88
C PHE A 14 9.76 -1.34 -17.80
N LEU A 15 10.30 -2.44 -17.29
CA LEU A 15 9.80 -3.08 -16.07
C LEU A 15 10.22 -2.26 -14.85
N ASP A 16 9.42 -2.29 -13.78
CA ASP A 16 9.59 -1.38 -12.64
C ASP A 16 10.99 -1.46 -12.00
N ASP A 17 11.64 -2.62 -11.98
CA ASP A 17 12.99 -2.81 -11.40
C ASP A 17 14.13 -2.42 -12.35
N GLU A 18 13.84 -2.25 -13.64
CA GLU A 18 14.80 -1.91 -14.70
C GLU A 18 14.66 -0.46 -15.19
N THR A 19 13.85 0.35 -14.50
CA THR A 19 13.61 1.75 -14.91
C THR A 19 14.88 2.60 -14.79
N PRO A 20 15.39 3.17 -15.90
CA PRO A 20 16.58 4.02 -15.88
C PRO A 20 16.30 5.36 -15.18
N PRO A 21 17.31 6.17 -14.83
CA PRO A 21 17.08 7.52 -14.31
C PRO A 21 16.30 8.39 -15.31
N TYR A 22 15.13 8.89 -14.89
CA TYR A 22 14.28 9.73 -15.74
C TYR A 22 13.88 11.05 -15.06
N ALA A 23 13.59 12.04 -15.89
CA ALA A 23 12.94 13.28 -15.50
C ALA A 23 11.42 13.18 -15.69
N ILE A 24 10.66 14.01 -14.97
CA ILE A 24 9.21 14.12 -15.13
C ILE A 24 8.83 15.54 -15.54
N LEU A 25 7.84 15.68 -16.41
CA LEU A 25 7.12 16.93 -16.61
C LEU A 25 5.87 17.00 -15.74
N SER A 26 5.78 18.06 -14.94
CA SER A 26 4.58 18.46 -14.24
C SER A 26 4.04 19.75 -14.88
N HIS A 27 2.77 19.75 -15.27
CA HIS A 27 2.19 20.87 -16.02
C HIS A 27 0.68 21.00 -15.82
N THR A 28 0.14 22.14 -16.25
CA THR A 28 -1.31 22.29 -16.43
C THR A 28 -1.70 22.03 -17.87
N TRP A 29 -2.92 21.53 -18.07
CA TRP A 29 -3.48 21.32 -19.39
C TRP A 29 -3.93 22.66 -19.99
N GLY A 30 -3.60 22.85 -21.27
CA GLY A 30 -4.24 23.82 -22.14
C GLY A 30 -5.52 23.24 -22.74
N LYS A 31 -5.85 23.67 -23.96
CA LYS A 31 -6.96 23.06 -24.70
C LYS A 31 -6.56 21.66 -25.17
N ASP A 32 -7.47 20.69 -25.10
CA ASP A 32 -7.17 19.28 -25.43
C ASP A 32 -6.56 19.11 -26.84
N HIS A 33 -6.95 19.96 -27.81
CA HIS A 33 -6.40 19.92 -29.17
C HIS A 33 -4.99 20.52 -29.30
N GLU A 34 -4.50 21.29 -28.34
CA GLU A 34 -3.15 21.88 -28.32
C GLU A 34 -2.13 21.01 -27.56
N GLU A 35 -2.60 20.02 -26.80
CA GLU A 35 -1.77 19.08 -26.06
C GLU A 35 -1.32 17.91 -26.95
N LEU A 36 -0.17 17.34 -26.59
CA LEU A 36 0.32 16.08 -27.15
C LEU A 36 -0.16 14.92 -26.27
N ASN A 37 -0.66 13.87 -26.92
CA ASN A 37 -1.10 12.64 -26.27
C ASN A 37 -0.25 11.43 -26.69
N PHE A 38 -0.50 10.28 -26.07
CA PHE A 38 0.18 9.01 -26.37
C PHE A 38 0.20 8.65 -27.87
N ARG A 39 -0.93 8.81 -28.57
CA ARG A 39 -1.02 8.50 -29.99
C ARG A 39 -0.15 9.44 -30.83
N ASP A 40 -0.14 10.73 -30.50
CA ASP A 40 0.68 11.72 -31.19
C ASP A 40 2.18 11.35 -31.12
N VAL A 41 2.67 10.98 -29.94
CA VAL A 41 4.08 10.59 -29.74
C VAL A 41 4.38 9.24 -30.40
N LYS A 42 3.48 8.26 -30.29
CA LYS A 42 3.63 6.94 -30.92
C LYS A 42 3.70 7.03 -32.45
N GLU A 43 2.95 7.94 -33.05
CA GLU A 43 2.95 8.20 -34.49
C GLU A 43 4.04 9.18 -34.95
N GLY A 44 4.86 9.71 -34.02
CA GLY A 44 5.91 10.69 -34.34
C GLY A 44 5.39 12.10 -34.68
N LYS A 45 4.13 12.40 -34.40
CA LYS A 45 3.45 13.69 -34.68
C LYS A 45 3.68 14.71 -33.57
N ILE A 46 4.95 14.97 -33.23
CA ILE A 46 5.34 15.82 -32.10
C ILE A 46 5.38 17.33 -32.43
N ASP A 47 5.22 17.72 -33.69
CA ASP A 47 5.25 19.12 -34.16
C ASP A 47 3.86 19.70 -34.37
N LYS A 48 2.98 19.48 -33.38
CA LYS A 48 1.63 20.02 -33.38
C LYS A 48 1.65 21.51 -33.03
N PRO A 49 0.86 22.37 -33.71
CA PRO A 49 0.71 23.76 -33.27
C PRO A 49 0.04 23.80 -31.89
N GLY A 50 0.65 24.52 -30.95
CA GLY A 50 0.13 24.66 -29.59
C GLY A 50 1.19 24.50 -28.51
N VAL A 51 0.77 24.67 -27.26
CA VAL A 51 1.68 24.65 -26.10
C VAL A 51 2.18 23.23 -25.77
N GLY A 52 1.50 22.17 -26.22
CA GLY A 52 1.89 20.78 -25.96
C GLY A 52 3.28 20.44 -26.48
N SER A 53 3.59 20.83 -27.73
CA SER A 53 4.90 20.60 -28.36
C SER A 53 6.01 21.40 -27.65
N VAL A 54 5.70 22.62 -27.19
CA VAL A 54 6.64 23.46 -26.42
C VAL A 54 6.97 22.81 -25.07
N LYS A 55 5.96 22.29 -24.37
CA LYS A 55 6.10 21.55 -23.11
C LYS A 55 6.95 20.29 -23.28
N PHE A 56 6.60 19.48 -24.27
CA PHE A 56 7.28 18.23 -24.57
C PHE A 56 8.76 18.45 -24.89
N ARG A 57 9.06 19.34 -25.84
CA ARG A 57 10.44 19.62 -26.28
C ARG A 57 11.27 20.27 -25.18
N GLY A 58 10.68 21.20 -24.42
CA GLY A 58 11.40 21.83 -23.31
C GLY A 58 11.72 20.84 -22.19
N CYS A 59 10.82 19.91 -21.87
CA CYS A 59 11.10 18.84 -20.91
C CYS A 59 12.26 17.95 -21.37
N CYS A 60 12.22 17.46 -22.61
CA CYS A 60 13.27 16.62 -23.18
C CYS A 60 14.62 17.35 -23.21
N ARG A 61 14.64 18.61 -23.68
CA ARG A 61 15.86 19.43 -23.69
C ARG A 61 16.44 19.63 -22.29
N GLN A 62 15.59 19.87 -21.29
CA GLN A 62 16.03 20.05 -19.92
C GLN A 62 16.53 18.75 -19.30
N ALA A 63 15.91 17.61 -19.64
CA ALA A 63 16.39 16.28 -19.29
C ALA A 63 17.80 16.03 -19.83
N GLU A 64 18.02 16.26 -21.12
CA GLU A 64 19.35 16.15 -21.77
C GLU A 64 20.39 17.06 -21.12
N THR A 65 20.03 18.33 -20.89
CA THR A 65 20.91 19.33 -20.24
C THR A 65 21.32 18.89 -18.84
N ASN A 66 20.55 18.00 -18.20
CA ASN A 66 20.86 17.48 -16.87
C ASN A 66 21.40 16.04 -16.91
N GLY A 67 21.73 15.52 -18.10
CA GLY A 67 22.31 14.19 -18.30
C GLY A 67 21.31 13.04 -18.21
N PHE A 68 20.01 13.31 -18.28
CA PHE A 68 18.98 12.28 -18.29
C PHE A 68 18.62 11.90 -19.72
N GLU A 69 18.67 10.60 -20.03
CA GLU A 69 18.26 10.08 -21.33
C GLU A 69 16.73 10.01 -21.48
N TYR A 70 16.01 9.88 -20.37
CA TYR A 70 14.58 9.62 -20.39
C TYR A 70 13.77 10.70 -19.68
N ALA A 71 12.59 10.96 -20.22
CA ALA A 71 11.58 11.83 -19.65
C ALA A 71 10.22 11.11 -19.57
N TRP A 72 9.40 11.47 -18.60
CA TRP A 72 8.04 10.97 -18.47
C TRP A 72 7.04 12.12 -18.41
N ILE A 73 5.98 11.99 -19.19
CA ILE A 73 4.90 12.98 -19.34
C ILE A 73 3.59 12.20 -19.37
N ASP A 74 2.69 12.44 -18.42
CA ASP A 74 1.46 11.65 -18.22
C ASP A 74 0.59 11.56 -19.48
N THR A 75 0.41 12.67 -20.20
CA THR A 75 -0.40 12.72 -21.42
C THR A 75 0.18 11.88 -22.55
N CYS A 76 1.50 11.72 -22.58
CA CYS A 76 2.24 11.09 -23.67
C CYS A 76 2.63 9.64 -23.36
N CYS A 77 2.84 9.31 -22.09
CA CYS A 77 3.33 8.00 -21.67
C CYS A 77 2.21 7.04 -21.26
N ILE A 78 0.97 7.53 -21.06
CA ILE A 78 -0.19 6.72 -20.68
C ILE A 78 -1.20 6.71 -21.82
N ASP A 79 -1.64 5.52 -22.22
CA ASP A 79 -2.78 5.38 -23.13
C ASP A 79 -4.08 5.54 -22.35
N LYS A 80 -4.57 6.79 -22.29
CA LYS A 80 -5.80 7.14 -21.56
C LYS A 80 -7.07 6.52 -22.18
N ALA A 81 -6.98 5.88 -23.36
CA ALA A 81 -8.08 5.12 -23.94
C ALA A 81 -8.17 3.70 -23.36
N ASN A 82 -7.08 3.17 -22.79
CA ASN A 82 -7.06 1.89 -22.10
C ASN A 82 -7.39 2.10 -20.62
N LEU A 83 -8.60 1.70 -20.19
CA LEU A 83 -9.08 1.91 -18.82
C LEU A 83 -8.28 1.12 -17.77
N VAL A 84 -7.76 -0.06 -18.14
CA VAL A 84 -6.92 -0.88 -17.25
C VAL A 84 -5.60 -0.17 -17.00
N GLU A 85 -4.92 0.24 -18.07
CA GLU A 85 -3.67 0.99 -17.99
C GLU A 85 -3.86 2.31 -17.24
N LEU A 86 -4.93 3.05 -17.53
CA LEU A 86 -5.24 4.30 -16.85
C LEU A 86 -5.40 4.08 -15.34
N SER A 87 -6.13 3.02 -14.94
CA SER A 87 -6.33 2.67 -13.53
C SER A 87 -5.02 2.27 -12.85
N GLU A 88 -4.20 1.43 -13.47
CA GLU A 88 -2.89 1.02 -12.95
C GLU A 88 -1.94 2.21 -12.84
N ALA A 89 -1.94 3.09 -13.84
CA ALA A 89 -1.11 4.28 -13.87
C ALA A 89 -1.49 5.27 -12.76
N ILE A 90 -2.78 5.52 -12.55
CA ILE A 90 -3.24 6.41 -11.47
C ILE A 90 -2.84 5.86 -10.09
N ASN A 91 -3.01 4.55 -9.85
CA ASN A 91 -2.63 3.91 -8.58
C ASN A 91 -1.10 3.88 -8.38
N SER A 92 -0.31 3.95 -9.45
CA SER A 92 1.16 3.87 -9.40
C SER A 92 1.87 5.23 -9.51
N MET A 93 1.16 6.28 -9.92
CA MET A 93 1.76 7.55 -10.33
C MET A 93 2.63 8.20 -9.25
N PHE A 94 2.15 8.17 -8.00
CA PHE A 94 2.89 8.71 -6.86
C PHE A 94 4.24 8.02 -6.65
N ARG A 95 4.29 6.70 -6.83
CA ARG A 95 5.52 5.91 -6.77
C ARG A 95 6.48 6.34 -7.87
N TRP A 96 5.98 6.55 -9.09
CA TRP A 96 6.78 7.05 -10.20
C TRP A 96 7.32 8.46 -9.96
N TYR A 97 6.51 9.38 -9.40
CA TYR A 97 7.00 10.70 -9.01
C TYR A 97 8.08 10.63 -7.92
N ARG A 98 7.95 9.70 -6.96
CA ARG A 98 8.92 9.52 -5.86
C ARG A 98 10.26 8.96 -6.34
N ARG A 99 10.25 8.11 -7.38
CA ARG A 99 11.45 7.51 -7.99
C ARG A 99 12.14 8.40 -9.02
N ALA A 100 11.43 9.41 -9.55
CA ALA A 100 11.99 10.31 -10.55
C ALA A 100 13.24 11.05 -10.04
N SER A 101 14.22 11.21 -10.93
CA SER A 101 15.48 11.92 -10.59
C SER A 101 15.26 13.41 -10.41
N VAL A 102 14.33 13.98 -11.16
CA VAL A 102 13.90 15.39 -11.08
C VAL A 102 12.51 15.57 -11.68
N CYS A 103 11.72 16.46 -11.08
CA CYS A 103 10.45 16.93 -11.62
C CYS A 103 10.61 18.39 -12.12
N TYR A 104 10.29 18.62 -13.38
CA TYR A 104 10.23 19.94 -13.99
C TYR A 104 8.79 20.44 -13.98
N VAL A 105 8.54 21.51 -13.22
CA VAL A 105 7.24 22.19 -13.19
C VAL A 105 7.24 23.30 -14.21
N TYR A 106 6.44 23.12 -15.27
CA TYR A 106 6.26 24.11 -16.32
C TYR A 106 4.99 24.94 -16.07
N LEU A 107 5.19 26.23 -15.77
CA LEU A 107 4.14 27.18 -15.47
C LEU A 107 3.80 28.00 -16.71
N SER A 108 2.89 27.48 -17.54
CA SER A 108 2.48 28.12 -18.81
C SER A 108 1.84 29.50 -18.64
N ASP A 109 1.36 29.83 -17.44
CA ASP A 109 0.68 31.09 -17.09
C ASP A 109 1.58 32.08 -16.34
N VAL A 110 2.86 31.74 -16.13
CA VAL A 110 3.88 32.67 -15.64
C VAL A 110 4.67 33.20 -16.83
N PRO A 111 4.63 34.51 -17.10
CA PRO A 111 5.30 35.14 -18.24
C PRO A 111 6.83 34.93 -18.28
N GLY A 112 7.41 35.04 -19.48
CA GLY A 112 8.84 34.89 -19.73
C GLY A 112 9.73 35.90 -19.01
N ASP A 113 9.21 37.11 -18.80
CA ASP A 113 9.85 38.23 -18.09
C ASP A 113 9.70 38.18 -16.57
N ASP A 114 8.86 37.28 -16.04
CA ASP A 114 8.66 37.11 -14.60
C ASP A 114 9.58 36.01 -14.04
N TYR A 115 10.82 36.39 -13.72
CA TYR A 115 11.84 35.52 -13.12
C TYR A 115 12.59 36.21 -11.97
N PRO A 116 13.23 35.44 -11.07
CA PRO A 116 13.98 36.01 -9.96
C PRO A 116 15.08 36.96 -10.45
N PRO A 117 15.20 38.16 -9.86
CA PRO A 117 16.20 39.13 -10.28
C PRO A 117 17.62 38.66 -9.92
N GLU A 118 18.57 38.96 -10.80
CA GLU A 118 19.97 38.53 -10.67
C GLU A 118 20.71 39.23 -9.51
N ASP A 119 20.21 40.38 -9.08
CA ASP A 119 20.77 41.19 -7.99
C ASP A 119 20.52 40.62 -6.59
N GLY A 120 19.83 39.48 -6.49
CA GLY A 120 19.50 38.82 -5.23
C GLY A 120 18.36 39.48 -4.45
N SER A 121 17.68 40.48 -5.03
CA SER A 121 16.50 41.07 -4.40
C SER A 121 15.34 40.07 -4.31
N LYS A 122 14.47 40.28 -3.31
CA LYS A 122 13.41 39.32 -2.97
C LYS A 122 12.40 39.21 -4.12
N TRP A 123 12.33 38.04 -4.75
CA TRP A 123 11.35 37.76 -5.80
C TRP A 123 9.90 37.77 -5.26
N THR A 124 9.06 38.66 -5.80
CA THR A 124 7.68 38.91 -5.36
C THR A 124 6.63 38.61 -6.42
N SER A 125 6.93 37.76 -7.42
CA SER A 125 6.00 37.41 -8.50
C SER A 125 4.57 37.10 -8.02
N GLN A 126 3.61 37.92 -8.48
CA GLN A 126 2.19 37.68 -8.26
C GLN A 126 1.66 36.59 -9.20
N ARG A 127 2.21 36.49 -10.43
CA ARG A 127 1.80 35.47 -11.41
C ARG A 127 2.17 34.07 -10.94
N PHE A 128 3.37 33.87 -10.40
CA PHE A 128 3.75 32.60 -9.77
C PHE A 128 2.77 32.22 -8.65
N ARG A 129 2.46 33.15 -7.74
CA ARG A 129 1.54 32.90 -6.61
C ARG A 129 0.12 32.54 -7.03
N THR A 130 -0.31 33.04 -8.17
CA THR A 130 -1.67 32.85 -8.69
C THR A 130 -1.74 31.80 -9.79
N SER A 131 -0.64 31.10 -10.07
CA SER A 131 -0.60 30.11 -11.13
C SER A 131 -1.62 29.00 -10.89
N ARG A 132 -2.32 28.62 -11.96
CA ARG A 132 -3.30 27.53 -11.97
C ARG A 132 -2.67 26.19 -11.58
N TRP A 133 -1.36 26.04 -11.72
CA TRP A 133 -0.65 24.83 -11.34
C TRP A 133 -0.87 24.48 -9.87
N PHE A 134 -0.90 25.46 -8.97
CA PHE A 134 -1.13 25.22 -7.53
C PHE A 134 -2.58 24.85 -7.19
N ARG A 135 -3.53 25.09 -8.11
CA ARG A 135 -4.97 24.81 -7.91
C ARG A 135 -5.45 23.55 -8.62
N ARG A 136 -4.58 22.82 -9.32
CA ARG A 136 -4.92 21.56 -9.98
C ARG A 136 -4.80 20.40 -8.99
N GLY A 137 -5.74 19.45 -8.99
CA GLY A 137 -5.70 18.29 -8.07
C GLY A 137 -4.41 17.49 -8.19
N TRP A 138 -4.15 16.93 -9.38
CA TRP A 138 -3.01 16.06 -9.68
C TRP A 138 -1.63 16.64 -9.33
N THR A 139 -1.45 17.96 -9.42
CA THR A 139 -0.16 18.59 -9.16
C THR A 139 0.24 18.57 -7.69
N LEU A 140 -0.66 18.18 -6.76
CA LEU A 140 -0.31 18.00 -5.35
C LEU A 140 0.65 16.83 -5.18
N GLN A 141 0.39 15.70 -5.85
CA GLN A 141 1.31 14.57 -5.85
C GLN A 141 2.65 14.95 -6.46
N GLU A 142 2.61 15.70 -7.57
CA GLU A 142 3.79 16.19 -8.29
C GLU A 142 4.63 17.16 -7.46
N LEU A 143 4.00 17.89 -6.53
CA LEU A 143 4.66 18.77 -5.57
C LEU A 143 5.34 17.97 -4.45
N LEU A 144 4.63 16.97 -3.90
CA LEU A 144 5.01 16.28 -2.67
C LEU A 144 5.95 15.09 -2.90
N ALA A 145 5.70 14.27 -3.92
CA ALA A 145 6.41 13.01 -4.12
C ALA A 145 7.88 13.17 -4.58
N PRO A 146 8.23 14.04 -5.54
CA PRO A 146 9.61 14.14 -6.02
C PRO A 146 10.54 14.77 -4.97
N LYS A 147 11.72 14.17 -4.79
CA LYS A 147 12.79 14.73 -3.94
C LYS A 147 13.34 16.04 -4.51
N ARG A 148 13.48 16.13 -5.83
CA ARG A 148 14.00 17.29 -6.56
C ARG A 148 12.94 17.84 -7.50
N LEU A 149 12.58 19.11 -7.32
CA LEU A 149 11.58 19.80 -8.14
C LEU A 149 12.07 21.20 -8.49
N ARG A 150 11.99 21.55 -9.78
CA ARG A 150 12.43 22.82 -10.35
C ARG A 150 11.29 23.51 -11.09
N PHE A 151 11.10 24.79 -10.86
CA PHE A 151 10.07 25.61 -11.50
C PHE A 151 10.62 26.35 -12.71
N TYR A 152 9.82 26.39 -13.76
CA TYR A 152 10.09 27.10 -15.01
C TYR A 152 8.87 27.90 -15.44
N ASN A 153 9.10 29.08 -16.04
CA ASN A 153 8.04 29.88 -16.63
C ASN A 153 7.66 29.42 -18.05
N SER A 154 6.77 30.15 -18.72
CA SER A 154 6.27 29.80 -20.06
C SER A 154 7.36 29.74 -21.14
N GLU A 155 8.50 30.40 -20.94
CA GLU A 155 9.66 30.38 -21.84
C GLU A 155 10.76 29.39 -21.42
N TRP A 156 10.47 28.50 -20.47
CA TRP A 156 11.48 27.58 -19.90
C TRP A 156 12.65 28.28 -19.19
N ARG A 157 12.46 29.51 -18.69
CA ARG A 157 13.44 30.15 -17.80
C ARG A 157 13.27 29.63 -16.38
N TYR A 158 14.39 29.34 -15.73
CA TYR A 158 14.44 28.76 -14.41
C TYR A 158 14.01 29.78 -13.32
N LEU A 159 13.05 29.39 -12.49
CA LEU A 159 12.50 30.23 -11.41
C LEU A 159 13.01 29.85 -10.02
N GLY A 160 13.52 28.63 -9.85
CA GLY A 160 14.00 28.15 -8.55
C GLY A 160 13.60 26.70 -8.25
N THR A 161 14.08 26.18 -7.11
CA THR A 161 13.72 24.85 -6.61
C THR A 161 12.56 24.92 -5.61
N LYS A 162 11.89 23.79 -5.38
CA LYS A 162 10.95 23.60 -4.26
C LYS A 162 11.56 24.00 -2.91
N ALA A 163 12.83 23.69 -2.68
CA ALA A 163 13.52 24.05 -1.44
C ALA A 163 13.71 25.57 -1.30
N ASN A 164 14.16 26.24 -2.37
CA ASN A 164 14.43 27.68 -2.34
C ASN A 164 13.14 28.50 -2.22
N LEU A 165 12.06 28.02 -2.84
CA LEU A 165 10.76 28.70 -2.87
C LEU A 165 9.78 28.21 -1.79
N CYS A 166 10.23 27.38 -0.84
CA CYS A 166 9.34 26.68 0.09
C CYS A 166 8.45 27.62 0.92
N GLY A 167 8.97 28.80 1.31
CA GLY A 167 8.19 29.79 2.07
C GLY A 167 7.09 30.48 1.24
N ILE A 168 7.24 30.55 -0.08
CA ILE A 168 6.17 31.04 -0.97
C ILE A 168 5.17 29.91 -1.21
N VAL A 169 5.65 28.70 -1.50
CA VAL A 169 4.81 27.53 -1.77
C VAL A 169 3.95 27.15 -0.56
N GLU A 170 4.49 27.19 0.66
CA GLU A 170 3.74 26.99 1.91
C GLU A 170 2.56 27.95 2.01
N LYS A 171 2.78 29.25 1.74
CA LYS A 171 1.70 30.25 1.81
C LYS A 171 0.62 30.04 0.75
N ILE A 172 0.97 29.49 -0.41
CA ILE A 172 0.00 29.20 -1.48
C ILE A 172 -0.79 27.93 -1.18
N THR A 173 -0.11 26.88 -0.69
CA THR A 173 -0.67 25.52 -0.64
C THR A 173 -1.12 25.08 0.75
N GLY A 174 -0.70 25.78 1.80
CA GLY A 174 -0.90 25.37 3.19
C GLY A 174 -0.02 24.18 3.61
N VAL A 175 0.84 23.66 2.73
CA VAL A 175 1.75 22.54 3.05
C VAL A 175 2.92 23.05 3.88
N PRO A 176 3.16 22.52 5.10
CA PRO A 176 4.27 22.95 5.94
C PRO A 176 5.64 22.71 5.29
N ARG A 177 6.60 23.62 5.54
CA ARG A 177 7.96 23.55 4.95
C ARG A 177 8.68 22.22 5.16
N GLN A 178 8.47 21.57 6.30
CA GLN A 178 9.12 20.29 6.60
C GLN A 178 8.77 19.19 5.59
N PHE A 179 7.52 19.16 5.10
CA PHE A 179 7.07 18.23 4.07
C PHE A 179 7.54 18.67 2.68
N LEU A 180 7.49 19.97 2.37
CA LEU A 180 8.00 20.51 1.10
C LEU A 180 9.49 20.24 0.90
N ARG A 181 10.28 20.28 1.98
CA ARG A 181 11.73 20.00 1.96
C ARG A 181 12.06 18.50 2.03
N GLY A 182 11.07 17.63 2.26
CA GLY A 182 11.29 16.20 2.46
C GLY A 182 12.02 15.85 3.75
N ILE A 183 11.96 16.73 4.76
CA ILE A 183 12.53 16.49 6.10
C ILE A 183 11.59 15.59 6.91
N ALA A 184 10.28 15.84 6.83
CA ALA A 184 9.24 15.01 7.43
C ALA A 184 8.59 14.13 6.37
N GLU A 185 8.29 12.88 6.72
CA GLU A 185 7.57 11.95 5.85
C GLU A 185 6.07 12.26 5.88
N LEU A 186 5.36 12.11 4.74
CA LEU A 186 3.94 12.46 4.66
C LEU A 186 3.07 11.71 5.68
N ARG A 187 3.44 10.48 6.06
CA ARG A 187 2.70 9.68 7.05
C ARG A 187 2.72 10.26 8.46
N THR A 188 3.63 11.20 8.76
CA THR A 188 3.66 11.88 10.07
C THR A 188 2.68 13.04 10.15
N ALA A 189 2.14 13.51 9.02
CA ALA A 189 1.02 14.43 9.01
C ALA A 189 -0.28 13.67 9.26
N SER A 190 -1.19 14.28 10.03
CA SER A 190 -2.53 13.72 10.24
C SER A 190 -3.30 13.61 8.93
N VAL A 191 -4.35 12.80 8.92
CA VAL A 191 -5.28 12.71 7.78
C VAL A 191 -5.90 14.07 7.50
N ALA A 192 -6.33 14.80 8.54
CA ALA A 192 -6.88 16.14 8.40
C ALA A 192 -5.90 17.12 7.72
N GLN A 193 -4.63 17.11 8.10
CA GLN A 193 -3.60 17.94 7.47
C GLN A 193 -3.46 17.63 5.99
N ARG A 194 -3.30 16.35 5.66
CA ARG A 194 -3.12 15.91 4.27
C ARG A 194 -4.33 16.23 3.40
N MET A 195 -5.55 16.06 3.92
CA MET A 195 -6.79 16.45 3.23
C MET A 195 -6.85 17.96 2.99
N SER A 196 -6.47 18.77 3.97
CA SER A 196 -6.51 20.24 3.86
C SER A 196 -5.64 20.79 2.72
N TRP A 197 -4.52 20.12 2.39
CA TRP A 197 -3.62 20.53 1.30
C TRP A 197 -4.27 20.42 -0.10
N ALA A 198 -5.37 19.68 -0.19
CA ALA A 198 -6.17 19.53 -1.40
C ALA A 198 -7.42 20.42 -1.42
N ALA A 199 -7.73 21.14 -0.33
CA ALA A 199 -8.98 21.89 -0.17
C ALA A 199 -9.24 22.96 -1.23
N GLN A 200 -8.18 23.58 -1.78
CA GLN A 200 -8.29 24.62 -2.81
C GLN A 200 -8.05 24.10 -4.24
N ARG A 201 -8.00 22.77 -4.41
CA ARG A 201 -7.66 22.13 -5.68
C ARG A 201 -8.90 21.65 -6.42
N HIS A 202 -8.80 21.67 -7.75
CA HIS A 202 -9.88 21.36 -8.67
C HIS A 202 -9.40 20.39 -9.74
N THR A 203 -10.31 19.58 -10.26
CA THR A 203 -10.07 18.62 -11.34
C THR A 203 -11.13 18.75 -12.44
N LYS A 204 -10.87 18.16 -13.61
CA LYS A 204 -11.79 18.20 -14.75
C LYS A 204 -13.01 17.29 -14.52
N ARG A 205 -12.78 16.13 -13.90
CA ARG A 205 -13.79 15.20 -13.42
C ARG A 205 -13.87 15.29 -11.91
N GLU A 206 -15.07 15.22 -11.36
CA GLU A 206 -15.25 15.40 -9.91
C GLU A 206 -14.61 14.27 -9.11
N GLU A 207 -14.64 13.04 -9.62
CA GLU A 207 -14.05 11.85 -8.98
C GLU A 207 -12.52 11.92 -8.90
N ASP A 208 -11.87 12.64 -9.83
CA ASP A 208 -10.42 12.85 -9.79
C ASP A 208 -9.98 13.62 -8.53
N LEU A 209 -10.88 14.33 -7.84
CA LEU A 209 -10.57 14.94 -6.54
C LEU A 209 -10.17 13.88 -5.51
N ALA A 210 -10.80 12.70 -5.55
CA ALA A 210 -10.42 11.56 -4.73
C ALA A 210 -9.18 10.86 -5.29
N TYR A 211 -9.17 10.57 -6.59
CA TYR A 211 -8.08 9.79 -7.21
C TYR A 211 -6.72 10.50 -7.18
N CYS A 212 -6.70 11.83 -7.19
CA CYS A 212 -5.48 12.60 -7.05
C CYS A 212 -4.88 12.57 -5.62
N LEU A 213 -5.53 11.92 -4.65
CA LEU A 213 -5.04 11.80 -3.28
C LEU A 213 -4.51 10.40 -2.92
N LEU A 214 -4.73 9.39 -3.78
CA LEU A 214 -4.38 7.99 -3.48
C LEU A 214 -2.95 7.82 -2.98
N GLY A 215 -1.97 8.34 -3.70
CA GLY A 215 -0.57 8.23 -3.31
C GLY A 215 -0.15 9.05 -2.09
N ILE A 216 -0.90 10.12 -1.76
CA ILE A 216 -0.66 10.92 -0.54
C ILE A 216 -1.07 10.13 0.70
N PHE A 217 -2.07 9.26 0.56
CA PHE A 217 -2.57 8.39 1.61
C PHE A 217 -2.05 6.95 1.55
N ASP A 218 -1.29 6.59 0.51
CA ASP A 218 -0.81 5.22 0.26
C ASP A 218 -1.96 4.20 0.14
N VAL A 219 -3.00 4.61 -0.58
CA VAL A 219 -4.23 3.84 -0.84
C VAL A 219 -4.29 3.45 -2.31
N SER A 220 -4.92 2.32 -2.60
CA SER A 220 -5.29 1.93 -3.97
C SER A 220 -6.78 1.58 -4.03
N MET A 221 -7.45 2.02 -5.10
CA MET A 221 -8.88 1.74 -5.29
C MET A 221 -9.25 1.74 -6.78
N GLY A 222 -10.33 1.04 -7.11
CA GLY A 222 -10.85 0.98 -8.48
C GLY A 222 -11.45 2.31 -8.93
N MET A 223 -11.14 2.71 -10.17
CA MET A 223 -11.66 3.92 -10.81
C MET A 223 -13.09 3.68 -11.29
N ARG A 224 -14.05 4.44 -10.76
CA ARG A 224 -15.45 4.45 -11.18
C ARG A 224 -15.81 5.87 -11.59
N TYR A 225 -15.87 6.12 -12.90
CA TYR A 225 -16.29 7.42 -13.42
C TYR A 225 -17.80 7.42 -13.66
N GLY A 226 -18.49 8.49 -13.24
CA GLY A 226 -19.95 8.61 -13.28
C GLY A 226 -20.63 8.33 -11.93
N GLU A 227 -19.89 7.98 -10.88
CA GLU A 227 -20.47 7.75 -9.55
C GLU A 227 -20.74 9.04 -8.77
N GLY A 228 -20.10 10.15 -9.15
CA GLY A 228 -20.13 11.42 -8.43
C GLY A 228 -18.88 11.62 -7.55
N GLY A 229 -18.41 12.87 -7.44
CA GLY A 229 -17.18 13.18 -6.70
C GLY A 229 -17.27 12.88 -5.20
N ASP A 230 -18.45 13.06 -4.60
CA ASP A 230 -18.74 12.76 -3.21
C ASP A 230 -18.63 11.26 -2.90
N LYS A 231 -19.23 10.40 -3.73
CA LYS A 231 -19.15 8.94 -3.57
C LYS A 231 -17.72 8.44 -3.75
N ALA A 232 -16.99 8.94 -4.75
CA ALA A 232 -15.59 8.61 -4.94
C ALA A 232 -14.74 9.00 -3.72
N PHE A 233 -15.03 10.17 -3.12
CA PHE A 233 -14.35 10.67 -1.94
C PHE A 233 -14.74 9.94 -0.64
N PHE A 234 -15.97 9.43 -0.54
CA PHE A 234 -16.35 8.51 0.54
C PHE A 234 -15.57 7.20 0.46
N ARG A 235 -15.50 6.56 -0.72
CA ARG A 235 -14.69 5.35 -0.92
C ARG A 235 -13.23 5.57 -0.55
N LEU A 236 -12.66 6.73 -0.92
CA LEU A 236 -11.30 7.09 -0.51
C LEU A 236 -11.16 7.11 1.02
N GLN A 237 -12.10 7.76 1.73
CA GLN A 237 -12.06 7.82 3.20
C GLN A 237 -12.19 6.42 3.82
N GLU A 238 -13.03 5.54 3.28
CA GLU A 238 -13.14 4.15 3.73
C GLU A 238 -11.82 3.40 3.57
N GLU A 239 -11.17 3.49 2.41
CA GLU A 239 -9.87 2.87 2.19
C GLU A 239 -8.78 3.43 3.11
N ILE A 240 -8.81 4.73 3.42
CA ILE A 240 -7.91 5.33 4.41
C ILE A 240 -8.15 4.71 5.80
N MET A 241 -9.41 4.56 6.24
CA MET A 241 -9.72 3.98 7.56
C MET A 241 -9.35 2.50 7.69
N LYS A 242 -9.16 1.77 6.57
CA LYS A 242 -8.64 0.40 6.59
C LYS A 242 -7.16 0.34 7.01
N ILE A 243 -6.38 1.37 6.68
CA ILE A 243 -4.92 1.39 6.89
C ILE A 243 -4.46 2.26 8.06
N THR A 244 -5.29 3.20 8.52
CA THR A 244 -4.95 4.10 9.65
C THR A 244 -6.03 4.11 10.73
N LYS A 245 -5.61 4.37 11.98
CA LYS A 245 -6.49 4.62 13.14
C LYS A 245 -6.54 6.10 13.53
N ASP A 246 -6.08 6.96 12.63
CA ASP A 246 -6.11 8.40 12.78
C ASP A 246 -7.55 8.95 12.68
N ASP A 247 -8.11 9.32 13.82
CA ASP A 247 -9.47 9.85 13.96
C ASP A 247 -9.64 11.28 13.44
N SER A 248 -8.55 11.96 13.08
CA SER A 248 -8.61 13.28 12.42
C SER A 248 -9.29 13.26 11.06
N ILE A 249 -9.52 12.08 10.48
CA ILE A 249 -10.39 11.90 9.30
C ILE A 249 -11.82 12.41 9.55
N LEU A 250 -12.27 12.49 10.81
CA LEU A 250 -13.58 13.03 11.18
C LEU A 250 -13.54 14.55 11.48
N ALA A 251 -12.36 15.16 11.50
CA ALA A 251 -12.13 16.56 11.87
C ALA A 251 -12.46 17.56 10.74
N TRP A 252 -13.49 17.29 9.93
CA TRP A 252 -13.93 18.19 8.86
C TRP A 252 -15.04 19.15 9.32
N GLY A 253 -15.16 20.28 8.64
CA GLY A 253 -16.15 21.33 8.92
C GLY A 253 -15.71 22.37 9.97
N LEU A 254 -14.47 22.31 10.49
CA LEU A 254 -13.99 23.27 11.49
C LEU A 254 -14.14 24.73 11.03
N GLY A 255 -14.55 25.62 11.92
CA GLY A 255 -14.58 27.08 11.68
C GLY A 255 -15.79 27.59 10.86
N VAL A 256 -16.74 26.74 10.50
CA VAL A 256 -18.03 27.17 9.94
C VAL A 256 -18.93 27.65 11.07
N LYS A 257 -19.48 28.88 10.97
CA LYS A 257 -20.39 29.44 11.98
C LYS A 257 -21.60 28.52 12.18
N GLU A 258 -21.88 28.17 13.43
CA GLU A 258 -23.02 27.32 13.79
C GLU A 258 -24.34 27.95 13.32
N PRO A 259 -25.20 27.20 12.61
CA PRO A 259 -26.62 27.56 12.55
C PRO A 259 -27.25 27.14 13.89
N PHE A 260 -27.03 27.91 14.95
CA PHE A 260 -27.84 27.81 16.15
C PHE A 260 -29.16 28.54 15.92
N THR A 261 -30.22 27.81 15.56
CA THR A 261 -31.59 28.20 15.92
C THR A 261 -32.57 27.01 15.95
N SER A 262 -33.26 26.91 17.09
CA SER A 262 -34.48 26.17 17.42
C SER A 262 -34.36 24.67 17.80
N ASP A 263 -34.75 24.42 19.04
CA ASP A 263 -34.86 23.13 19.73
C ASP A 263 -36.06 22.27 19.27
N SER A 264 -36.49 22.36 18.00
CA SER A 264 -37.66 21.57 17.54
C SER A 264 -37.61 21.02 16.12
N ALA A 265 -36.46 21.01 15.45
CA ALA A 265 -36.35 20.38 14.13
C ALA A 265 -35.99 18.89 14.27
N GLN A 266 -36.71 18.02 13.54
CA GLN A 266 -36.36 16.61 13.36
C GLN A 266 -34.86 16.47 13.10
N ILE A 267 -34.16 15.69 13.93
CA ILE A 267 -32.74 15.40 13.75
C ILE A 267 -32.62 14.65 12.41
N THR A 268 -32.29 15.38 11.36
CA THR A 268 -31.96 14.79 10.08
C THR A 268 -30.53 14.32 10.20
N ALA A 269 -30.31 13.01 10.20
CA ALA A 269 -28.96 12.47 10.19
C ALA A 269 -28.21 13.02 8.96
N GLY A 270 -26.97 13.42 9.18
CA GLY A 270 -26.03 13.86 8.16
C GLY A 270 -24.97 12.78 7.97
N GLY A 271 -24.32 12.79 6.80
CA GLY A 271 -23.18 11.90 6.55
C GLY A 271 -22.04 12.18 7.54
N ILE A 272 -21.42 11.12 8.04
CA ILE A 272 -20.24 11.21 8.93
C ILE A 272 -18.96 11.52 8.17
N LEU A 273 -18.89 11.13 6.90
CA LEU A 273 -17.75 11.36 6.01
C LEU A 273 -17.87 12.73 5.32
N ALA A 274 -16.73 13.36 5.04
CA ALA A 274 -16.68 14.59 4.27
C ALA A 274 -17.05 14.32 2.80
N ALA A 275 -17.66 15.30 2.12
CA ALA A 275 -18.04 15.16 0.71
C ALA A 275 -16.88 15.55 -0.23
N ALA A 276 -15.96 16.40 0.22
CA ALA A 276 -14.80 16.82 -0.55
C ALA A 276 -13.63 17.28 0.33
N PRO A 277 -12.40 17.38 -0.22
CA PRO A 277 -11.26 17.95 0.48
C PRO A 277 -11.49 19.38 1.02
N SER A 278 -12.37 20.15 0.38
CA SER A 278 -12.74 21.51 0.82
C SER A 278 -13.33 21.54 2.23
N ASP A 279 -13.96 20.45 2.68
CA ASP A 279 -14.51 20.33 4.03
C ASP A 279 -13.40 20.33 5.10
N PHE A 280 -12.15 20.05 4.72
CA PHE A 280 -10.97 20.08 5.58
C PHE A 280 -10.18 21.39 5.49
N ALA A 281 -10.66 22.43 4.79
CA ALA A 281 -9.91 23.67 4.54
C ALA A 281 -9.31 24.32 5.81
N ASN A 282 -10.02 24.24 6.94
CA ASN A 282 -9.59 24.80 8.22
C ASN A 282 -8.90 23.79 9.15
N SER A 283 -8.56 22.60 8.65
CA SER A 283 -8.04 21.49 9.44
C SER A 283 -6.52 21.28 9.28
N GLY A 284 -5.85 22.19 8.56
CA GLY A 284 -4.42 22.09 8.25
C GLY A 284 -3.46 22.22 9.44
N HIS A 285 -3.96 22.60 10.61
CA HIS A 285 -3.22 22.65 11.87
C HIS A 285 -3.62 21.55 12.86
N ILE A 286 -4.51 20.63 12.47
CA ILE A 286 -4.98 19.57 13.37
C ILE A 286 -4.02 18.38 13.31
N ILE A 287 -3.39 18.04 14.44
CA ILE A 287 -2.48 16.89 14.56
C ILE A 287 -3.09 15.80 15.45
N CYS A 288 -2.70 14.55 15.23
CA CYS A 288 -3.05 13.45 16.13
C CYS A 288 -2.33 13.60 17.46
N ARG A 289 -2.97 13.14 18.53
CA ARG A 289 -2.42 12.97 19.87
C ARG A 289 -2.47 11.48 20.21
N ASP A 290 -1.62 11.05 21.13
CA ASP A 290 -1.37 9.67 21.57
C ASP A 290 -2.43 8.62 21.12
N GLN A 291 -2.07 7.77 20.15
CA GLN A 291 -2.95 6.81 19.47
C GLN A 291 -3.14 5.48 20.25
N SER A 292 -2.71 5.41 21.51
CA SER A 292 -2.71 4.17 22.29
C SER A 292 -4.12 3.61 22.61
N SER A 293 -5.20 4.35 22.33
CA SER A 293 -6.56 3.97 22.74
C SER A 293 -7.67 4.12 21.68
N THR A 294 -7.39 4.63 20.48
CA THR A 294 -8.38 4.76 19.40
C THR A 294 -8.55 3.46 18.61
N SER A 295 -9.70 2.82 18.78
CA SER A 295 -10.20 1.81 17.85
C SER A 295 -11.10 2.51 16.82
N LEU A 296 -10.73 2.46 15.54
CA LEU A 296 -11.52 2.97 14.41
C LEU A 296 -11.76 1.80 13.44
N SER A 297 -13.01 1.42 13.18
CA SER A 297 -13.37 0.40 12.19
C SER A 297 -14.70 0.72 11.53
N ILE A 298 -14.82 0.39 10.24
CA ILE A 298 -16.08 0.46 9.49
C ILE A 298 -16.55 -0.96 9.20
N SER A 299 -17.80 -1.24 9.51
CA SER A 299 -18.46 -2.52 9.17
C SER A 299 -19.96 -2.31 9.00
N GLY A 300 -20.55 -2.79 7.90
CA GLY A 300 -22.00 -2.79 7.69
C GLY A 300 -22.67 -1.41 7.77
N GLY A 301 -22.05 -0.37 7.16
CA GLY A 301 -22.59 1.00 7.17
C GLY A 301 -22.49 1.72 8.53
N ARG A 302 -21.70 1.18 9.47
CA ARG A 302 -21.48 1.74 10.80
C ARG A 302 -19.99 1.98 11.05
N LEU A 303 -19.68 3.11 11.65
CA LEU A 303 -18.36 3.47 12.15
C LEU A 303 -18.30 3.17 13.65
N GLN A 304 -17.49 2.19 14.02
CA GLN A 304 -17.13 1.90 15.41
C GLN A 304 -15.95 2.78 15.81
N ILE A 305 -16.15 3.60 16.84
CA ILE A 305 -15.11 4.49 17.37
C ILE A 305 -15.18 4.59 18.88
N ARG A 306 -14.02 4.66 19.55
CA ARG A 306 -13.95 4.87 21.00
C ARG A 306 -13.73 6.35 21.30
N LEU A 307 -14.73 7.03 21.88
CA LEU A 307 -14.68 8.48 22.13
C LEU A 307 -15.10 8.80 23.57
N SER A 308 -14.51 9.86 24.13
CA SER A 308 -15.05 10.51 25.32
C SER A 308 -16.21 11.41 24.90
N LEU A 309 -17.37 11.26 25.54
CA LEU A 309 -18.56 12.04 25.23
C LEU A 309 -18.74 13.20 26.21
N LEU A 310 -19.06 14.37 25.68
CA LEU A 310 -19.58 15.52 26.44
C LEU A 310 -21.08 15.59 26.28
N THR A 311 -21.81 15.42 27.38
CA THR A 311 -23.27 15.47 27.39
C THR A 311 -23.73 16.93 27.40
N THR A 312 -24.45 17.37 26.36
CA THR A 312 -25.04 18.72 26.30
C THR A 312 -26.55 18.69 26.52
N SER A 313 -27.25 17.64 26.04
CA SER A 313 -28.65 17.30 26.37
C SER A 313 -28.92 15.79 26.16
N VAL A 314 -30.10 15.27 26.55
CA VAL A 314 -30.42 13.81 26.48
C VAL A 314 -30.26 13.22 25.07
N SER A 315 -30.42 14.03 24.02
CA SER A 315 -30.35 13.61 22.62
C SER A 315 -29.14 14.14 21.84
N LYS A 316 -28.30 14.99 22.45
CA LYS A 316 -27.11 15.59 21.81
C LYS A 316 -25.85 15.38 22.67
N ALA A 317 -24.80 14.89 22.05
CA ALA A 317 -23.50 14.68 22.66
C ALA A 317 -22.40 15.26 21.75
N ILE A 318 -21.23 15.56 22.31
CA ILE A 318 -20.04 15.89 21.52
C ILE A 318 -19.00 14.79 21.78
N GLY A 319 -18.63 14.06 20.73
CA GLY A 319 -17.56 13.07 20.80
C GLY A 319 -16.20 13.74 20.64
N LEU A 320 -15.31 13.58 21.61
CA LEU A 320 -13.97 14.16 21.59
C LEU A 320 -12.99 13.24 20.88
N LEU A 321 -12.46 13.71 19.76
CA LEU A 321 -11.39 13.05 19.02
C LEU A 321 -10.05 13.23 19.74
N GLN A 322 -9.13 12.31 19.51
CA GLN A 322 -7.74 12.37 19.96
C GLN A 322 -6.86 13.20 19.01
N CYS A 323 -7.45 14.19 18.34
CA CYS A 323 -6.73 15.13 17.50
C CYS A 323 -7.08 16.58 17.88
N GLY A 324 -6.16 17.52 17.66
CA GLY A 324 -6.37 18.91 18.01
C GLY A 324 -5.32 19.84 17.38
N PRO A 325 -5.41 21.16 17.61
CA PRO A 325 -4.47 22.12 17.05
C PRO A 325 -3.02 21.84 17.47
N GLU A 326 -2.08 22.01 16.54
CA GLU A 326 -0.64 21.79 16.73
C GLU A 326 -0.05 22.68 17.83
N HIS A 327 -0.55 23.91 17.95
CA HIS A 327 -0.03 24.92 18.89
C HIS A 327 -0.89 25.09 20.15
N ASP A 328 -1.93 24.28 20.34
CA ASP A 328 -2.80 24.35 21.52
C ASP A 328 -3.14 22.95 22.04
N ILE A 329 -2.28 22.45 22.93
CA ILE A 329 -2.43 21.14 23.58
C ILE A 329 -3.63 21.06 24.53
N GLN A 330 -4.30 22.18 24.84
CA GLN A 330 -5.46 22.20 25.74
C GLN A 330 -6.79 22.01 25.01
N GLN A 331 -6.79 22.02 23.68
CA GLN A 331 -7.99 21.87 22.86
C GLN A 331 -7.95 20.62 21.98
N VAL A 332 -9.06 19.91 21.88
CA VAL A 332 -9.28 18.76 20.98
C VAL A 332 -10.45 19.05 20.03
N VAL A 333 -10.53 18.30 18.94
CA VAL A 333 -11.66 18.37 18.02
C VAL A 333 -12.84 17.58 18.59
N GLY A 334 -13.98 18.25 18.76
CA GLY A 334 -15.26 17.65 19.11
C GLY A 334 -16.15 17.50 17.88
N ILE A 335 -16.72 16.31 17.68
CA ILE A 335 -17.72 16.04 16.66
C ILE A 335 -19.13 16.04 17.27
N PRO A 336 -20.08 16.82 16.73
CA PRO A 336 -21.48 16.76 17.18
C PRO A 336 -22.12 15.41 16.85
N LEU A 337 -22.74 14.80 17.85
CA LEU A 337 -23.42 13.51 17.76
C LEU A 337 -24.84 13.64 18.33
N ALA A 338 -25.79 12.93 17.72
CA ALA A 338 -27.14 12.79 18.24
C ALA A 338 -27.49 11.33 18.44
N LYS A 339 -28.17 11.04 19.56
CA LYS A 339 -28.61 9.69 19.90
C LYS A 339 -29.93 9.37 19.20
N MET A 340 -30.03 8.20 18.56
CA MET A 340 -31.27 7.77 17.89
C MET A 340 -32.30 7.28 18.92
N THR A 341 -33.56 7.70 18.78
CA THR A 341 -34.64 7.35 19.72
C THR A 341 -35.18 5.92 19.57
N SER A 342 -34.76 5.19 18.53
CA SER A 342 -35.26 3.85 18.17
C SER A 342 -34.19 2.74 18.11
N GLY A 343 -32.95 3.04 18.51
CA GLY A 343 -31.79 2.13 18.45
C GLY A 343 -31.30 1.65 19.82
N SER A 344 -30.26 0.81 19.82
CA SER A 344 -29.55 0.37 21.05
C SER A 344 -28.94 1.56 21.81
N SER A 345 -28.52 1.38 23.07
CA SER A 345 -28.06 2.50 23.92
C SER A 345 -26.84 3.25 23.37
N ASP A 346 -26.14 2.75 22.35
CA ASP A 346 -24.80 3.22 21.95
C ASP A 346 -24.73 3.64 20.45
N GLU A 347 -25.89 3.84 19.80
CA GLU A 347 -25.99 4.28 18.40
C GLU A 347 -26.18 5.80 18.26
N TYR A 348 -25.31 6.41 17.45
CA TYR A 348 -25.23 7.85 17.20
C TYR A 348 -25.26 8.18 15.71
N VAL A 349 -25.65 9.41 15.39
CA VAL A 349 -25.56 10.01 14.05
C VAL A 349 -24.89 11.37 14.13
N ARG A 350 -24.13 11.78 13.12
CA ARG A 350 -23.67 13.17 13.01
C ARG A 350 -24.80 14.02 12.42
N PRO A 351 -25.38 14.99 13.14
CA PRO A 351 -26.53 15.72 12.61
C PRO A 351 -26.15 16.57 11.38
N ARG A 352 -27.04 16.63 10.40
CA ARG A 352 -26.82 17.43 9.19
C ARG A 352 -26.66 18.92 9.53
N GLY A 353 -25.62 19.54 8.98
CA GLY A 353 -25.34 20.97 9.18
C GLY A 353 -24.66 21.30 10.51
N LEU A 354 -24.35 20.31 11.35
CA LEU A 354 -23.51 20.51 12.52
C LEU A 354 -22.05 20.16 12.20
N HIS A 355 -21.19 21.12 12.48
CA HIS A 355 -19.78 21.10 12.14
C HIS A 355 -18.91 20.77 13.35
N SER A 356 -17.71 20.23 13.10
CA SER A 356 -16.75 19.97 14.18
C SER A 356 -16.35 21.27 14.87
N VAL A 357 -16.15 21.21 16.18
CA VAL A 357 -15.83 22.36 17.04
C VAL A 357 -14.61 22.06 17.90
N LEU A 358 -13.86 23.08 18.31
CA LEU A 358 -12.76 22.90 19.26
C LEU A 358 -13.32 22.88 20.69
N GLN A 359 -12.88 21.91 21.48
CA GLN A 359 -13.32 21.70 22.87
C GLN A 359 -12.11 21.61 23.81
N PRO A 360 -12.16 22.19 25.03
CA PRO A 360 -11.10 22.00 26.02
C PRO A 360 -10.97 20.54 26.44
N ILE A 361 -9.75 20.03 26.64
CA ILE A 361 -9.50 18.65 27.12
C ILE A 361 -10.17 18.39 28.46
N THR A 362 -10.16 19.38 29.37
CA THR A 362 -10.77 19.30 30.70
C THR A 362 -12.30 19.20 30.67
N ALA A 363 -12.93 19.31 29.51
CA ALA A 363 -14.38 19.21 29.40
C ALA A 363 -14.88 17.79 29.72
N SER A 364 -14.07 16.74 29.53
CA SER A 364 -14.49 15.35 29.78
C SER A 364 -13.73 14.70 30.93
N ASN A 365 -14.45 14.37 32.00
CA ASN A 365 -14.00 13.46 33.06
C ASN A 365 -14.42 12.00 32.78
N ALA A 366 -14.97 11.72 31.60
CA ALA A 366 -15.54 10.41 31.26
C ALA A 366 -14.52 9.54 30.52
N SER A 367 -14.47 8.27 30.91
CA SER A 367 -13.65 7.27 30.21
C SER A 367 -14.15 7.11 28.76
N PRO A 368 -13.28 6.87 27.76
CA PRO A 368 -13.70 6.67 26.39
C PRO A 368 -14.62 5.44 26.26
N GLU A 369 -15.80 5.64 25.68
CA GLU A 369 -16.79 4.58 25.44
C GLU A 369 -16.78 4.17 23.96
N LEU A 370 -17.05 2.90 23.69
CA LEU A 370 -17.20 2.41 22.32
C LEU A 370 -18.58 2.79 21.81
N ILE A 371 -18.63 3.62 20.76
CA ILE A 371 -19.88 4.07 20.14
C ILE A 371 -19.97 3.61 18.70
N HIS A 372 -21.20 3.51 18.19
CA HIS A 372 -21.50 3.20 16.80
C HIS A 372 -22.10 4.42 16.12
N ILE A 373 -21.39 5.02 15.17
CA ILE A 373 -21.90 6.13 14.35
C ILE A 373 -22.41 5.59 13.03
N ILE A 374 -23.69 5.83 12.71
CA ILE A 374 -24.28 5.39 11.44
C ILE A 374 -23.75 6.28 10.31
N ILE A 375 -23.28 5.65 9.22
CA ILE A 375 -22.71 6.32 8.05
C ILE A 375 -23.82 6.79 7.10
N ASP A 376 -24.87 5.97 6.94
CA ASP A 376 -26.01 6.24 6.06
C ASP A 376 -27.28 6.64 6.81
N SER A 377 -27.69 7.89 6.64
CA SER A 377 -29.11 8.17 6.52
C SER A 377 -29.34 8.72 5.13
N GLU A 378 -29.99 7.94 4.27
CA GLU A 378 -30.66 8.50 3.12
C GLU A 378 -31.54 9.65 3.61
N SER A 379 -31.16 10.89 3.28
CA SER A 379 -32.12 11.96 3.32
C SER A 379 -33.15 11.63 2.24
N LYS A 380 -34.25 11.00 2.65
CA LYS A 380 -35.53 11.05 1.93
C LYS A 380 -35.85 12.51 1.65
N LYS A 381 -35.41 13.02 0.51
CA LYS A 381 -36.09 14.13 -0.16
C LYS A 381 -37.19 13.50 -0.97
N SER A 382 -38.38 13.54 -0.39
CA SER A 382 -39.64 13.39 -1.10
C SER A 382 -39.67 14.33 -2.31
N THR A 383 -39.55 13.77 -3.51
CA THR A 383 -40.49 13.91 -4.64
C THR A 383 -39.87 13.21 -5.83
N GLU A 384 -39.93 11.89 -5.85
CA GLU A 384 -39.99 11.14 -7.11
C GLU A 384 -41.16 10.18 -6.97
N VAL A 385 -42.05 10.23 -7.94
CA VAL A 385 -43.11 9.23 -8.11
C VAL A 385 -42.38 7.89 -8.22
N ASN A 386 -42.59 6.98 -7.26
CA ASN A 386 -42.02 5.63 -7.29
C ASN A 386 -42.48 4.93 -8.59
N GLN A 387 -41.66 5.03 -9.63
CA GLN A 387 -41.77 4.19 -10.82
C GLN A 387 -40.81 3.02 -10.62
N GLN A 388 -41.38 1.81 -10.62
CA GLN A 388 -40.62 0.57 -10.59
C GLN A 388 -40.57 -0.02 -12.00
N TYR A 389 -39.42 -0.57 -12.38
CA TYR A 389 -39.09 -1.01 -13.74
C TYR A 389 -38.72 -2.50 -13.76
N TRP A 390 -39.12 -3.21 -14.80
CA TRP A 390 -38.67 -4.57 -15.13
C TRP A 390 -37.99 -4.58 -16.49
N PHE A 391 -36.76 -5.07 -16.57
CA PHE A 391 -36.07 -5.34 -17.83
C PHE A 391 -36.42 -6.75 -18.30
N TYR A 392 -36.84 -6.92 -19.56
CA TYR A 392 -37.20 -8.24 -20.08
C TYR A 392 -36.20 -8.81 -21.10
N ASP A 393 -35.07 -8.13 -21.31
CA ASP A 393 -33.98 -8.63 -22.16
C ASP A 393 -33.27 -9.84 -21.52
N GLU A 394 -33.32 -9.96 -20.20
CA GLU A 394 -32.75 -11.07 -19.42
C GLU A 394 -33.49 -12.42 -19.64
N PHE A 395 -34.70 -12.42 -20.22
CA PHE A 395 -35.45 -13.65 -20.49
C PHE A 395 -35.11 -14.30 -21.85
N ALA A 396 -34.27 -13.66 -22.66
CA ALA A 396 -33.78 -14.22 -23.92
C ALA A 396 -32.93 -15.49 -23.70
N GLU A 397 -32.23 -15.59 -22.57
CA GLU A 397 -31.43 -16.76 -22.19
C GLU A 397 -32.26 -18.02 -21.93
N VAL A 398 -33.57 -17.87 -21.69
CA VAL A 398 -34.51 -18.98 -21.38
C VAL A 398 -35.45 -19.31 -22.56
N ASN A 399 -35.17 -18.80 -23.77
CA ASN A 399 -35.97 -19.01 -25.00
C ASN A 399 -37.42 -18.50 -24.93
N LEU A 400 -37.67 -17.41 -24.20
CA LEU A 400 -38.97 -16.78 -24.06
C LEU A 400 -38.95 -15.37 -24.66
N ASN A 401 -39.86 -15.10 -25.58
CA ASN A 401 -40.05 -13.78 -26.18
C ASN A 401 -41.28 -13.10 -25.58
N LEU A 402 -41.13 -11.85 -25.13
CA LEU A 402 -42.25 -11.03 -24.67
C LEU A 402 -43.10 -10.57 -25.85
N VAL A 403 -44.39 -10.92 -25.84
CA VAL A 403 -45.31 -10.70 -26.96
C VAL A 403 -46.24 -9.50 -26.74
N ASP A 404 -46.78 -9.34 -25.52
CA ASP A 404 -47.64 -8.21 -25.16
C ASP A 404 -47.63 -7.94 -23.65
N VAL A 405 -47.96 -6.72 -23.25
CA VAL A 405 -48.04 -6.29 -21.84
C VAL A 405 -49.28 -5.43 -21.65
N ALA A 406 -50.07 -5.72 -20.61
CA ALA A 406 -51.27 -4.98 -20.26
C ALA A 406 -51.17 -4.41 -18.83
N PRO A 407 -51.45 -3.11 -18.63
CA PRO A 407 -51.80 -2.09 -19.62
C PRO A 407 -50.64 -1.73 -20.58
N ARG A 408 -50.92 -1.45 -21.86
CA ARG A 408 -49.86 -1.14 -22.84
C ARG A 408 -49.05 0.12 -22.53
N SER A 409 -49.63 1.04 -21.75
CA SER A 409 -48.93 2.24 -21.26
C SER A 409 -47.74 1.91 -20.36
N CYS A 410 -47.69 0.70 -19.80
CA CYS A 410 -46.61 0.21 -18.97
C CYS A 410 -45.47 -0.39 -19.80
N TRP A 411 -45.55 -0.46 -21.14
CA TRP A 411 -44.56 -1.16 -21.96
C TRP A 411 -43.76 -0.22 -22.86
N ASP A 412 -42.46 -0.08 -22.57
CA ASP A 412 -41.50 0.62 -23.40
C ASP A 412 -40.72 -0.41 -24.25
N LYS A 413 -41.13 -0.55 -25.52
CA LYS A 413 -40.51 -1.47 -26.47
C LYS A 413 -39.12 -1.04 -26.93
N GLU A 414 -38.83 0.26 -26.98
CA GLU A 414 -37.53 0.74 -27.47
C GLU A 414 -36.42 0.53 -26.44
N ARG A 415 -36.78 0.46 -25.16
CA ARG A 415 -35.83 0.30 -24.05
C ARG A 415 -35.90 -1.05 -23.32
N ALA A 416 -36.65 -2.01 -23.87
CA ALA A 416 -36.84 -3.33 -23.27
C ALA A 416 -37.39 -3.32 -21.81
N LEU A 417 -38.33 -2.39 -21.51
CA LEU A 417 -38.78 -2.10 -20.15
C LEU A 417 -40.30 -2.23 -19.93
N ILE A 418 -40.71 -2.73 -18.76
CA ILE A 418 -42.08 -2.66 -18.25
C ILE A 418 -42.11 -1.79 -16.98
N THR A 419 -42.99 -0.79 -16.91
CA THR A 419 -43.02 0.25 -15.87
C THR A 419 -44.35 0.24 -15.11
N SER A 420 -44.29 0.34 -13.78
CA SER A 420 -45.47 0.46 -12.92
C SER A 420 -45.46 1.77 -12.15
N THR A 421 -46.59 2.47 -12.16
CA THR A 421 -46.84 3.67 -11.34
C THR A 421 -47.70 3.29 -10.14
N ILE A 422 -47.18 3.49 -8.93
CA ILE A 422 -47.95 3.27 -7.69
C ILE A 422 -48.73 4.55 -7.39
N GLU A 423 -50.07 4.47 -7.37
CA GLU A 423 -50.89 5.59 -6.88
C GLU A 423 -50.82 5.68 -5.33
N PRO A 424 -50.95 6.87 -4.71
CA PRO A 424 -50.70 7.11 -3.28
C PRO A 424 -51.60 6.34 -2.28
N ASN A 425 -52.57 5.61 -2.80
CA ASN A 425 -53.65 4.89 -2.14
C ASN A 425 -53.40 3.36 -2.07
N GLY A 426 -52.22 2.89 -2.50
CA GLY A 426 -51.75 1.52 -2.23
C GLY A 426 -52.49 0.41 -2.99
N THR A 427 -53.23 0.75 -4.04
CA THR A 427 -53.81 -0.24 -4.97
C THR A 427 -52.85 -0.46 -6.14
N THR A 428 -52.19 -1.61 -6.17
CA THR A 428 -51.36 -2.04 -7.30
C THR A 428 -52.24 -2.51 -8.45
N HIS A 429 -52.05 -1.96 -9.65
CA HIS A 429 -52.56 -2.59 -10.87
C HIS A 429 -51.76 -3.87 -11.14
N GLN A 430 -52.43 -5.01 -11.29
CA GLN A 430 -51.83 -6.23 -11.79
C GLN A 430 -51.33 -5.99 -13.22
N ILE A 431 -50.02 -6.14 -13.46
CA ILE A 431 -49.45 -6.06 -14.81
C ILE A 431 -49.39 -7.48 -15.37
N LEU A 432 -50.00 -7.67 -16.54
CA LEU A 432 -50.01 -8.96 -17.24
C LEU A 432 -49.02 -8.91 -18.39
N ALA A 433 -47.96 -9.73 -18.31
CA ALA A 433 -46.96 -9.87 -19.36
C ALA A 433 -47.12 -11.24 -20.06
N ARG A 434 -47.37 -11.24 -21.36
CA ARG A 434 -47.56 -12.45 -22.17
C ARG A 434 -46.26 -12.83 -22.86
N PHE A 435 -45.78 -14.04 -22.62
CA PHE A 435 -44.57 -14.59 -23.21
C PHE A 435 -44.89 -15.78 -24.11
N GLN A 436 -44.11 -15.93 -25.18
CA GLN A 436 -44.16 -17.06 -26.11
C GLN A 436 -42.81 -17.76 -26.13
N HIS A 437 -42.84 -19.09 -26.07
CA HIS A 437 -41.64 -19.90 -26.17
C HIS A 437 -41.23 -20.10 -27.64
N ASN A 438 -39.93 -20.04 -27.94
CA ASN A 438 -39.35 -20.13 -29.29
C ASN A 438 -39.51 -21.49 -30.01
N LYS A 439 -40.35 -22.39 -29.51
CA LYS A 439 -40.55 -23.73 -30.07
C LYS A 439 -41.90 -23.78 -30.79
N GLU A 440 -41.89 -24.17 -32.06
CA GLU A 440 -43.06 -24.16 -32.93
C GLU A 440 -44.19 -25.04 -32.34
N GLY A 441 -45.37 -24.46 -32.10
CA GLY A 441 -46.53 -25.13 -31.50
C GLY A 441 -46.68 -24.99 -29.97
N SER A 442 -45.76 -24.31 -29.27
CA SER A 442 -45.89 -24.00 -27.84
C SER A 442 -46.98 -22.96 -27.57
N ARG A 443 -47.74 -23.13 -26.48
CA ARG A 443 -48.79 -22.19 -26.06
C ARG A 443 -48.16 -20.96 -25.36
N ASP A 444 -48.70 -19.78 -25.65
CA ASP A 444 -48.38 -18.56 -24.90
C ASP A 444 -48.78 -18.72 -23.42
N PHE A 445 -48.01 -18.11 -22.51
CA PHE A 445 -48.37 -18.04 -21.10
C PHE A 445 -48.25 -16.61 -20.57
N VAL A 446 -49.09 -16.28 -19.58
CA VAL A 446 -49.23 -14.93 -19.03
C VAL A 446 -48.73 -14.93 -17.59
N ILE A 447 -47.82 -14.02 -17.28
CA ILE A 447 -47.28 -13.81 -15.94
C ILE A 447 -47.98 -12.57 -15.34
N VAL A 448 -48.49 -12.73 -14.12
CA VAL A 448 -49.05 -11.62 -13.32
C VAL A 448 -47.94 -11.06 -12.44
N LEU A 449 -47.60 -9.80 -12.63
CA LEU A 449 -46.61 -9.09 -11.80
C LEU A 449 -47.37 -8.29 -10.72
N GLU A 450 -47.22 -8.69 -9.46
CA GLU A 450 -47.77 -8.01 -8.28
C GLU A 450 -46.65 -7.54 -7.33
N PHE A 451 -46.82 -6.36 -6.74
CA PHE A 451 -45.92 -5.82 -5.71
C PHE A 451 -46.63 -5.79 -4.36
N LYS A 452 -45.98 -6.31 -3.30
CA LYS A 452 -46.44 -6.16 -1.91
C LYS A 452 -45.39 -5.41 -1.07
N GLN A 453 -45.84 -4.37 -0.38
CA GLN A 453 -45.05 -3.60 0.57
C GLN A 453 -45.31 -4.16 1.99
N GLN A 454 -44.26 -4.53 2.74
CA GLN A 454 -44.40 -5.03 4.12
C GLN A 454 -43.55 -4.22 5.11
N ASP A 455 -44.24 -3.58 6.05
CA ASP A 455 -43.68 -2.92 7.24
C ASP A 455 -43.29 -3.95 8.31
N ALA A 456 -42.02 -3.94 8.71
CA ALA A 456 -41.50 -4.76 9.81
C ALA A 456 -41.75 -4.08 11.17
N ARG A 457 -42.83 -4.48 11.86
CA ARG A 457 -42.95 -4.61 13.34
C ARG A 457 -44.41 -4.88 13.71
N LYS A 458 -44.81 -6.16 13.68
CA LYS A 458 -45.85 -6.84 14.50
C LYS A 458 -46.35 -8.08 13.76
N ARG A 459 -45.73 -9.24 14.00
CA ARG A 459 -46.37 -10.57 14.02
C ARG A 459 -45.30 -11.67 14.09
N TRP A 460 -45.15 -12.28 15.26
CA TRP A 460 -44.57 -13.62 15.42
C TRP A 460 -45.35 -14.41 16.48
N ASP A 461 -46.68 -14.24 16.54
CA ASP A 461 -47.53 -15.08 17.40
C ASP A 461 -48.70 -15.78 16.68
N GLU A 462 -48.98 -15.49 15.41
CA GLU A 462 -50.10 -16.12 14.72
C GLU A 462 -49.81 -16.21 13.23
N LEU A 463 -49.43 -17.39 12.73
CA LEU A 463 -49.76 -17.95 11.39
C LEU A 463 -48.75 -19.03 10.98
N TRP A 464 -48.96 -20.27 11.44
CA TRP A 464 -48.74 -21.45 10.61
C TRP A 464 -49.73 -22.54 11.04
N HIS A 465 -50.93 -22.50 10.44
CA HIS A 465 -51.68 -23.72 10.16
C HIS A 465 -51.28 -24.14 8.74
N ILE A 466 -50.52 -25.22 8.62
CA ILE A 466 -50.54 -26.07 7.43
C ILE A 466 -51.20 -27.37 7.90
N GLU A 467 -52.32 -27.71 7.27
CA GLU A 467 -52.90 -29.05 7.38
C GLU A 467 -51.85 -30.06 6.92
N CYS A 468 -51.27 -30.80 7.86
CA CYS A 468 -50.66 -32.08 7.60
C CYS A 468 -51.48 -33.11 8.35
N GLY A 469 -51.97 -34.09 7.59
CA GLY A 469 -52.82 -35.17 8.07
C GLY A 469 -52.17 -35.94 9.21
N GLU A 470 -53.06 -36.57 9.95
CA GLU A 470 -52.84 -37.52 11.04
C GLU A 470 -51.61 -38.40 10.80
N ASP A 471 -50.52 -38.13 11.53
CA ASP A 471 -49.74 -39.14 12.25
C ASP A 471 -48.67 -38.44 13.11
N GLY A 472 -48.76 -38.66 14.41
CA GLY A 472 -48.00 -37.94 15.42
C GLY A 472 -46.51 -38.30 15.45
N TYR A 473 -45.67 -37.28 15.25
CA TYR A 473 -44.32 -37.21 15.79
C TYR A 473 -44.11 -35.81 16.37
N GLU A 474 -43.59 -35.73 17.60
CA GLU A 474 -43.25 -34.48 18.27
C GLU A 474 -42.23 -33.70 17.41
N LEU A 475 -42.67 -32.60 16.81
CA LEU A 475 -41.80 -31.65 16.12
C LEU A 475 -41.09 -30.79 17.17
N GLU A 476 -39.83 -31.13 17.47
CA GLU A 476 -38.89 -30.19 18.07
C GLU A 476 -38.87 -28.91 17.22
N LYS A 477 -39.00 -27.74 17.88
CA LYS A 477 -38.93 -26.42 17.22
C LYS A 477 -37.72 -26.37 16.29
N MET A 478 -37.94 -26.26 14.98
CA MET A 478 -36.89 -25.95 14.02
C MET A 478 -36.37 -24.53 14.28
N ASP A 479 -35.16 -24.42 14.82
CA ASP A 479 -34.42 -23.18 14.90
C ASP A 479 -33.80 -22.82 13.53
N GLY A 480 -33.49 -21.53 13.34
CA GLY A 480 -32.82 -21.04 12.12
C GLY A 480 -31.42 -21.64 11.90
N GLU A 481 -30.82 -22.17 12.97
CA GLU A 481 -29.52 -22.85 12.95
C GLU A 481 -29.59 -24.21 12.23
N THR A 482 -30.68 -24.95 12.41
CA THR A 482 -30.93 -26.22 11.72
C THR A 482 -31.17 -26.02 10.23
N LEU A 483 -31.85 -24.93 9.85
CA LEU A 483 -32.14 -24.57 8.46
C LEU A 483 -30.88 -24.17 7.68
N LEU A 484 -29.99 -23.37 8.29
CA LEU A 484 -28.73 -22.96 7.67
C LEU A 484 -27.80 -24.15 7.41
N ARG A 485 -27.77 -25.12 8.35
CA ARG A 485 -27.01 -26.37 8.18
C ARG A 485 -27.51 -27.19 6.99
N TRP A 486 -28.82 -27.37 6.84
CA TRP A 486 -29.37 -28.16 5.74
C TRP A 486 -29.24 -27.48 4.39
N ALA A 487 -29.37 -26.15 4.34
CA ALA A 487 -29.08 -25.39 3.12
C ALA A 487 -27.60 -25.55 2.70
N ALA A 488 -26.69 -25.50 3.68
CA ALA A 488 -25.26 -25.69 3.45
C ALA A 488 -24.86 -27.12 3.05
N GLU A 489 -25.49 -28.13 3.65
CA GLU A 489 -25.27 -29.54 3.28
C GLU A 489 -25.89 -29.90 1.92
N GLY A 490 -27.03 -29.31 1.58
CA GLY A 490 -27.75 -29.53 0.32
C GLY A 490 -27.26 -28.69 -0.87
N GLY A 491 -26.41 -27.68 -0.63
CA GLY A 491 -25.89 -26.82 -1.69
C GLY A 491 -26.90 -25.80 -2.23
N HIS A 492 -27.92 -25.44 -1.45
CA HIS A 492 -29.02 -24.58 -1.89
C HIS A 492 -28.67 -23.09 -1.77
N GLU A 493 -27.96 -22.57 -2.76
CA GLU A 493 -27.43 -21.20 -2.82
C GLU A 493 -28.48 -20.11 -2.53
N ALA A 494 -29.62 -20.10 -3.24
CA ALA A 494 -30.64 -19.08 -3.07
C ALA A 494 -31.29 -19.10 -1.67
N VAL A 495 -31.42 -20.29 -1.07
CA VAL A 495 -31.93 -20.46 0.30
C VAL A 495 -30.89 -20.01 1.31
N MET A 496 -29.61 -20.33 1.06
CA MET A 496 -28.50 -19.90 1.89
C MET A 496 -28.38 -18.37 1.95
N GLN A 497 -28.47 -17.72 0.79
CA GLN A 497 -28.44 -16.26 0.68
C GLN A 497 -29.58 -15.62 1.47
N GLN A 498 -30.82 -16.10 1.32
CA GLN A 498 -31.96 -15.58 2.08
C GLN A 498 -31.83 -15.79 3.59
N LEU A 499 -31.31 -16.94 4.03
CA LEU A 499 -31.10 -17.23 5.46
C LEU A 499 -30.03 -16.29 6.05
N LEU A 500 -28.95 -16.03 5.33
CA LEU A 500 -27.90 -15.11 5.78
C LEU A 500 -28.38 -13.64 5.79
N GLU A 501 -29.15 -13.21 4.79
CA GLU A 501 -29.76 -11.87 4.72
C GLU A 501 -30.80 -11.63 5.83
N THR A 502 -31.48 -12.68 6.28
CA THR A 502 -32.45 -12.62 7.38
C THR A 502 -31.80 -12.71 8.78
N GLY A 503 -30.47 -12.81 8.85
CA GLY A 503 -29.70 -12.75 10.09
C GLY A 503 -29.44 -14.10 10.74
N ALA A 504 -29.46 -15.21 9.99
CA ALA A 504 -29.01 -16.51 10.51
C ALA A 504 -27.55 -16.46 10.96
N ASP A 505 -27.23 -17.09 12.09
CA ASP A 505 -25.88 -17.13 12.63
C ASP A 505 -24.98 -18.03 11.77
N VAL A 506 -24.08 -17.41 11.01
CA VAL A 506 -23.08 -18.07 10.16
C VAL A 506 -22.10 -18.94 10.96
N HIS A 507 -21.94 -18.68 12.26
CA HIS A 507 -21.05 -19.41 13.17
C HIS A 507 -21.77 -20.49 14.00
N ALA A 508 -23.07 -20.71 13.76
CA ALA A 508 -23.84 -21.71 14.48
C ALA A 508 -23.16 -23.10 14.40
N ARG A 509 -23.09 -23.77 15.55
CA ARG A 509 -22.44 -25.07 15.70
C ARG A 509 -23.46 -26.16 15.94
N GLY A 510 -23.40 -27.22 15.14
CA GLY A 510 -24.21 -28.41 15.32
C GLY A 510 -23.84 -29.20 16.59
N LYS A 511 -24.60 -30.26 16.89
CA LYS A 511 -24.36 -31.15 18.04
C LYS A 511 -22.97 -31.83 18.02
N ASP A 512 -22.34 -31.92 16.86
CA ASP A 512 -20.99 -32.44 16.60
C ASP A 512 -19.89 -31.35 16.63
N GLY A 513 -20.26 -30.09 16.84
CA GLY A 513 -19.36 -28.94 16.83
C GLY A 513 -19.05 -28.39 15.45
N ARG A 514 -19.68 -28.93 14.39
CA ARG A 514 -19.49 -28.54 12.99
C ARG A 514 -20.27 -27.27 12.64
N THR A 515 -19.70 -26.45 11.76
CA THR A 515 -20.34 -25.23 11.21
C THR A 515 -20.93 -25.51 9.83
N ALA A 516 -21.82 -24.63 9.35
CA ALA A 516 -22.33 -24.66 7.97
C ALA A 516 -21.20 -24.75 6.92
N LEU A 517 -20.09 -24.04 7.16
CA LEU A 517 -18.89 -24.09 6.31
C LEU A 517 -18.26 -25.47 6.26
N SER A 518 -18.20 -26.19 7.39
CA SER A 518 -17.66 -27.56 7.42
C SER A 518 -18.54 -28.58 6.70
N TYR A 519 -19.86 -28.38 6.67
CA TYR A 519 -20.77 -29.25 5.91
C TYR A 519 -20.69 -28.96 4.41
N ALA A 520 -20.70 -27.68 4.02
CA ALA A 520 -20.53 -27.28 2.62
C ALA A 520 -19.17 -27.73 2.06
N ALA A 521 -18.10 -27.64 2.88
CA ALA A 521 -16.77 -28.07 2.49
C ALA A 521 -16.60 -29.60 2.39
N GLU A 522 -17.27 -30.39 3.25
CA GLU A 522 -17.29 -31.85 3.12
C GLU A 522 -18.05 -32.31 1.87
N ARG A 523 -19.10 -31.58 1.46
CA ARG A 523 -19.91 -31.93 0.29
C ARG A 523 -19.41 -31.35 -1.03
N GLY A 524 -18.42 -30.46 -0.99
CA GLY A 524 -17.81 -29.86 -2.17
C GLY A 524 -18.61 -28.72 -2.80
N HIS A 525 -19.50 -28.06 -2.04
CA HIS A 525 -20.40 -27.02 -2.56
C HIS A 525 -19.70 -25.67 -2.66
N GLU A 526 -18.96 -25.46 -3.75
CA GLU A 526 -18.10 -24.28 -3.98
C GLU A 526 -18.82 -22.93 -3.79
N ALA A 527 -19.97 -22.74 -4.43
CA ALA A 527 -20.73 -21.48 -4.34
C ALA A 527 -21.20 -21.16 -2.91
N VAL A 528 -21.66 -22.18 -2.18
CA VAL A 528 -22.07 -22.04 -0.78
C VAL A 528 -20.87 -21.77 0.13
N VAL A 529 -19.73 -22.43 -0.10
CA VAL A 529 -18.48 -22.15 0.62
C VAL A 529 -18.04 -20.71 0.37
N GLN A 530 -18.13 -20.23 -0.87
CA GLN A 530 -17.81 -18.85 -1.22
C GLN A 530 -18.74 -17.85 -0.50
N GLN A 531 -20.05 -18.05 -0.56
CA GLN A 531 -21.03 -17.20 0.13
C GLN A 531 -20.81 -17.18 1.64
N LEU A 532 -20.50 -18.32 2.25
CA LEU A 532 -20.19 -18.43 3.67
C LEU A 532 -18.91 -17.65 4.03
N LEU A 533 -17.87 -17.71 3.20
CA LEU A 533 -16.64 -16.94 3.44
C LEU A 533 -16.85 -15.44 3.25
N GLU A 534 -17.64 -15.04 2.26
CA GLU A 534 -18.01 -13.64 2.02
C GLU A 534 -18.85 -13.04 3.15
N THR A 535 -19.67 -13.87 3.81
CA THR A 535 -20.46 -13.49 5.00
C THR A 535 -19.70 -13.64 6.32
N GLY A 536 -18.41 -13.97 6.28
CA GLY A 536 -17.53 -13.95 7.44
C GLY A 536 -17.47 -15.26 8.24
N ALA A 537 -17.87 -16.39 7.67
CA ALA A 537 -17.74 -17.69 8.32
C ALA A 537 -16.31 -17.95 8.81
N ASP A 538 -16.18 -18.46 10.04
CA ASP A 538 -14.89 -18.81 10.63
C ASP A 538 -14.29 -20.03 9.93
N ILE A 539 -13.30 -19.79 9.09
CA ILE A 539 -12.55 -20.80 8.35
C ILE A 539 -11.75 -21.74 9.27
N HIS A 540 -11.43 -21.31 10.49
CA HIS A 540 -10.63 -22.04 11.47
C HIS A 540 -11.50 -22.79 12.51
N ALA A 541 -12.82 -22.75 12.37
CA ALA A 541 -13.72 -23.43 13.28
C ALA A 541 -13.42 -24.94 13.32
N ARG A 542 -13.20 -25.44 14.55
CA ARG A 542 -12.95 -26.86 14.84
C ARG A 542 -14.19 -27.53 15.39
N ASP A 543 -14.45 -28.74 14.91
CA ASP A 543 -15.45 -29.64 15.50
C ASP A 543 -14.91 -30.36 16.75
N LYS A 544 -15.70 -31.27 17.30
CA LYS A 544 -15.33 -32.04 18.50
C LYS A 544 -14.12 -32.96 18.31
N ASP A 545 -13.81 -33.36 17.07
CA ASP A 545 -12.67 -34.18 16.71
C ASP A 545 -11.44 -33.33 16.33
N GLY A 546 -11.56 -32.01 16.36
CA GLY A 546 -10.50 -31.06 16.01
C GLY A 546 -10.38 -30.79 14.50
N ARG A 547 -11.31 -31.29 13.68
CA ARG A 547 -11.30 -31.14 12.22
C ARG A 547 -11.85 -29.78 11.79
N THR A 548 -11.28 -29.23 10.72
CA THR A 548 -11.67 -27.96 10.08
C THR A 548 -12.35 -28.18 8.74
N ALA A 549 -13.03 -27.17 8.20
CA ALA A 549 -13.60 -27.21 6.85
C ALA A 549 -12.57 -27.63 5.77
N LEU A 550 -11.31 -27.18 5.91
CA LEU A 550 -10.22 -27.57 5.01
C LEU A 550 -9.87 -29.06 5.13
N SER A 551 -9.84 -29.60 6.36
CA SER A 551 -9.56 -31.03 6.55
C SER A 551 -10.63 -31.92 5.90
N TYR A 552 -11.91 -31.53 5.99
CA TYR A 552 -13.01 -32.21 5.32
C TYR A 552 -12.91 -32.14 3.79
N ALA A 553 -12.64 -30.95 3.24
CA ALA A 553 -12.48 -30.78 1.79
C ALA A 553 -11.27 -31.55 1.24
N ALA A 554 -10.17 -31.59 1.99
CA ALA A 554 -8.95 -32.32 1.62
C ALA A 554 -9.13 -33.85 1.70
N GLU A 555 -9.80 -34.36 2.75
CA GLU A 555 -10.10 -35.79 2.92
C GLU A 555 -11.00 -36.31 1.78
N ARG A 556 -11.97 -35.50 1.35
CA ARG A 556 -12.91 -35.84 0.28
C ARG A 556 -12.39 -35.53 -1.14
N GLY A 557 -11.24 -34.88 -1.25
CA GLY A 557 -10.60 -34.55 -2.54
C GLY A 557 -11.30 -33.43 -3.32
N HIS A 558 -11.99 -32.51 -2.65
CA HIS A 558 -12.68 -31.38 -3.30
C HIS A 558 -11.70 -30.24 -3.61
N GLU A 559 -10.96 -30.39 -4.72
CA GLU A 559 -9.87 -29.49 -5.11
C GLU A 559 -10.29 -28.01 -5.24
N ALA A 560 -11.44 -27.72 -5.84
CA ALA A 560 -11.93 -26.33 -6.00
C ALA A 560 -12.22 -25.67 -4.64
N VAL A 561 -12.87 -26.39 -3.73
CA VAL A 561 -13.14 -25.93 -2.36
C VAL A 561 -11.84 -25.77 -1.56
N VAL A 562 -10.89 -26.69 -1.73
CA VAL A 562 -9.55 -26.57 -1.14
C VAL A 562 -8.88 -25.29 -1.64
N GLN A 563 -8.82 -25.05 -2.95
CA GLN A 563 -8.25 -23.82 -3.51
C GLN A 563 -8.96 -22.56 -3.01
N LEU A 564 -10.29 -22.60 -2.89
CA LEU A 564 -11.10 -21.47 -2.44
C LEU A 564 -10.83 -21.16 -0.96
N LEU A 565 -10.80 -22.18 -0.09
CA LEU A 565 -10.42 -22.05 1.32
C LEU A 565 -8.96 -21.61 1.50
N LEU A 566 -8.04 -22.02 0.61
CA LEU A 566 -6.66 -21.58 0.62
C LEU A 566 -6.49 -20.12 0.16
N LYS A 567 -7.30 -19.68 -0.81
CA LYS A 567 -7.28 -18.32 -1.34
C LYS A 567 -7.93 -17.32 -0.39
N SER A 568 -9.05 -17.70 0.25
CA SER A 568 -9.72 -16.88 1.27
C SER A 568 -8.96 -16.87 2.60
N GLY A 569 -8.25 -17.96 2.91
CA GLY A 569 -7.34 -18.07 4.05
C GLY A 569 -5.88 -17.80 3.68
N GLN A 570 -5.53 -16.56 3.28
CA GLN A 570 -4.14 -16.07 3.09
C GLN A 570 -3.21 -16.21 4.34
N MET A 571 -3.61 -17.02 5.33
CA MET A 571 -2.98 -17.34 6.59
C MET A 571 -2.92 -18.87 6.88
N SER A 572 -3.02 -19.77 5.88
CA SER A 572 -3.14 -21.22 6.15
C SER A 572 -1.84 -21.93 6.57
N LEU A 573 -0.72 -21.74 5.84
CA LEU A 573 0.59 -22.29 6.21
C LEU A 573 1.10 -21.68 7.52
N ARG A 574 0.93 -20.37 7.68
CA ARG A 574 1.37 -19.65 8.87
C ARG A 574 0.63 -20.09 10.13
N TRP A 575 -0.69 -20.21 10.06
CA TRP A 575 -1.49 -20.72 11.19
C TRP A 575 -1.12 -22.17 11.52
N ALA A 576 -0.88 -23.02 10.52
CA ALA A 576 -0.43 -24.39 10.75
C ALA A 576 0.94 -24.43 11.45
N VAL A 577 1.87 -23.54 11.09
CA VAL A 577 3.17 -23.39 11.76
C VAL A 577 3.02 -22.80 13.16
N GLU A 578 2.14 -21.82 13.37
CA GLU A 578 1.85 -21.22 14.69
C GLU A 578 1.21 -22.22 15.66
N THR A 579 0.34 -23.10 15.15
CA THR A 579 -0.35 -24.14 15.93
C THR A 579 0.43 -25.44 16.06
N GLY A 580 1.52 -25.62 15.28
CA GLY A 580 2.40 -26.78 15.35
C GLY A 580 1.89 -28.02 14.61
N ASP A 581 0.96 -27.86 13.67
CA ASP A 581 0.35 -28.95 12.90
C ASP A 581 1.25 -29.36 11.72
N VAL A 582 2.15 -30.32 11.97
CA VAL A 582 3.21 -30.75 11.03
C VAL A 582 2.62 -31.40 9.78
N GLU A 583 1.55 -32.15 9.93
CA GLU A 583 0.86 -32.88 8.87
C GLU A 583 0.23 -31.93 7.86
N VAL A 584 -0.41 -30.86 8.35
CA VAL A 584 -0.99 -29.81 7.51
C VAL A 584 0.11 -29.01 6.82
N VAL A 585 1.22 -28.70 7.49
CA VAL A 585 2.37 -28.02 6.86
C VAL A 585 3.02 -28.88 5.78
N LYS A 586 3.17 -30.19 6.03
CA LYS A 586 3.68 -31.13 5.02
C LYS A 586 2.77 -31.19 3.79
N LEU A 587 1.45 -31.21 3.99
CA LEU A 587 0.47 -31.17 2.92
C LEU A 587 0.57 -29.90 2.06
N PHE A 588 0.88 -28.75 2.69
CA PHE A 588 1.12 -27.49 1.99
C PHE A 588 2.42 -27.51 1.18
N LEU A 589 3.49 -28.05 1.75
CA LEU A 589 4.78 -28.21 1.08
C LEU A 589 4.69 -29.12 -0.14
N ASP A 590 4.01 -30.27 0.00
CA ASP A 590 3.80 -31.22 -1.11
C ASP A 590 2.98 -30.61 -2.25
N ARG A 591 2.19 -29.57 -1.98
CA ARG A 591 1.39 -28.81 -2.96
C ARG A 591 2.03 -27.49 -3.42
N GLY A 592 3.31 -27.26 -3.10
CA GLY A 592 4.08 -26.13 -3.63
C GLY A 592 3.88 -24.79 -2.92
N ALA A 593 3.46 -24.79 -1.64
CA ALA A 593 3.36 -23.57 -0.86
C ALA A 593 4.75 -22.95 -0.58
N ASP A 594 4.84 -21.62 -0.72
CA ASP A 594 6.08 -20.88 -0.45
C ASP A 594 6.31 -20.70 1.06
N VAL A 595 7.40 -21.27 1.58
CA VAL A 595 7.83 -21.22 2.99
C VAL A 595 8.73 -20.03 3.33
N VAL A 596 9.10 -19.21 2.34
CA VAL A 596 10.16 -18.19 2.51
C VAL A 596 9.60 -16.82 2.88
N LEU A 597 8.31 -16.57 2.66
CA LEU A 597 7.70 -15.25 2.86
C LEU A 597 7.65 -14.84 4.35
N PRO A 598 8.38 -13.78 4.76
CA PRO A 598 8.28 -13.25 6.10
C PRO A 598 6.98 -12.46 6.30
N ASN A 599 6.44 -12.44 7.52
CA ASN A 599 5.29 -11.59 7.85
C ASN A 599 5.66 -10.08 7.91
N LYS A 600 4.68 -9.21 8.22
CA LYS A 600 4.90 -7.77 8.40
C LYS A 600 5.97 -7.42 9.46
N ASP A 601 6.17 -8.31 10.43
CA ASP A 601 7.17 -8.21 11.49
C ASP A 601 8.50 -8.93 11.13
N GLY A 602 8.64 -9.44 9.90
CA GLY A 602 9.83 -10.17 9.45
C GLY A 602 9.91 -11.65 9.89
N TRP A 603 8.88 -12.19 10.54
CA TRP A 603 8.88 -13.58 11.02
C TRP A 603 8.66 -14.56 9.87
N THR A 604 9.61 -15.46 9.71
CA THR A 604 9.48 -16.62 8.82
C THR A 604 8.82 -17.79 9.56
N PRO A 605 8.29 -18.80 8.83
CA PRO A 605 7.85 -20.06 9.42
C PRO A 605 8.92 -20.71 10.32
N LEU A 606 10.19 -20.64 9.90
CA LEU A 606 11.30 -21.19 10.66
C LEU A 606 11.56 -20.43 11.97
N ILE A 607 11.47 -19.10 11.98
CA ILE A 607 11.55 -18.29 13.21
C ILE A 607 10.43 -18.68 14.16
N THR A 608 9.20 -18.79 13.64
CA THR A 608 8.02 -19.16 14.43
C THR A 608 8.19 -20.53 15.08
N ALA A 609 8.52 -21.56 14.30
CA ALA A 609 8.75 -22.92 14.80
C ALA A 609 9.90 -22.97 15.82
N SER A 610 10.98 -22.22 15.58
CA SER A 610 12.15 -22.19 16.48
C SER A 610 11.86 -21.46 17.79
N SER A 611 11.04 -20.41 17.76
CA SER A 611 10.59 -19.67 18.95
C SER A 611 9.61 -20.46 19.83
N LYS A 612 8.96 -21.50 19.27
CA LYS A 612 7.99 -22.37 19.96
C LYS A 612 8.55 -23.74 20.30
N GLY A 613 9.73 -24.10 19.81
CA GLY A 613 10.39 -25.38 20.10
C GLY A 613 9.85 -26.56 19.30
N TYR A 614 9.18 -26.34 18.16
CA TYR A 614 8.58 -27.42 17.36
C TYR A 614 9.65 -28.17 16.55
N VAL A 615 10.33 -29.14 17.16
CA VAL A 615 11.48 -29.86 16.59
C VAL A 615 11.17 -30.49 15.23
N ASP A 616 10.05 -31.19 15.10
CA ASP A 616 9.68 -31.88 13.85
C ASP A 616 9.30 -30.90 12.74
N MET A 617 8.68 -29.78 13.09
CA MET A 617 8.40 -28.68 12.17
C MET A 617 9.70 -28.02 11.67
N VAL A 618 10.65 -27.74 12.58
CA VAL A 618 11.96 -27.19 12.21
C VAL A 618 12.71 -28.15 11.29
N ARG A 619 12.67 -29.45 11.58
CA ARG A 619 13.26 -30.49 10.71
C ARG A 619 12.65 -30.50 9.32
N LEU A 620 11.32 -30.45 9.23
CA LEU A 620 10.57 -30.41 7.97
C LEU A 620 10.92 -29.16 7.14
N LEU A 621 10.94 -27.99 7.79
CA LEU A 621 11.24 -26.72 7.13
C LEU A 621 12.70 -26.66 6.65
N LEU A 622 13.67 -27.14 7.44
CA LEU A 622 15.08 -27.17 7.01
C LEU A 622 15.36 -28.20 5.91
N ALA A 623 14.54 -29.23 5.78
CA ALA A 623 14.60 -30.17 4.64
C ALA A 623 14.07 -29.56 3.34
N THR A 624 13.35 -28.44 3.41
CA THR A 624 12.78 -27.75 2.24
C THR A 624 13.85 -26.88 1.56
N SER A 625 13.99 -27.03 0.23
CA SER A 625 14.97 -26.26 -0.55
C SER A 625 14.67 -24.76 -0.54
N GLY A 626 15.66 -23.92 -0.26
CA GLY A 626 15.54 -22.45 -0.32
C GLY A 626 15.32 -21.75 1.03
N VAL A 627 15.15 -22.50 2.12
CA VAL A 627 15.02 -21.92 3.47
C VAL A 627 16.37 -21.42 3.98
N ASN A 628 16.45 -20.12 4.29
CA ASN A 628 17.62 -19.50 4.91
C ASN A 628 17.44 -19.43 6.43
N ALA A 629 18.28 -20.16 7.17
CA ALA A 629 18.24 -20.28 8.63
C ALA A 629 18.81 -19.06 9.39
N ASP A 630 19.40 -18.09 8.70
CA ASP A 630 19.94 -16.85 9.26
C ASP A 630 19.05 -15.61 9.02
N LEU A 631 17.84 -15.80 8.48
CA LEU A 631 16.90 -14.70 8.33
C LEU A 631 16.54 -14.10 9.69
N LYS A 632 16.56 -12.76 9.75
CA LYS A 632 16.28 -11.99 10.95
C LYS A 632 14.86 -11.47 10.92
N ASP A 633 14.20 -11.47 12.07
CA ASP A 633 12.93 -10.77 12.21
C ASP A 633 13.14 -9.24 12.16
N SER A 634 12.14 -8.50 11.68
CA SER A 634 12.25 -7.04 11.46
C SER A 634 12.19 -6.24 12.76
N LYS A 635 11.66 -6.83 13.84
CA LYS A 635 11.39 -6.12 15.11
C LYS A 635 12.60 -6.17 16.04
N SER A 636 13.07 -7.38 16.36
CA SER A 636 14.22 -7.61 17.23
C SER A 636 15.52 -7.86 16.48
N GLY A 637 15.49 -8.21 15.19
CA GLY A 637 16.71 -8.58 14.45
C GLY A 637 17.24 -9.96 14.84
N GLN A 638 16.44 -10.79 15.51
CA GLN A 638 16.84 -12.11 15.99
C GLN A 638 16.68 -13.17 14.90
N THR A 639 17.60 -14.13 14.86
CA THR A 639 17.53 -15.31 14.00
C THR A 639 16.75 -16.45 14.68
N PRO A 640 16.36 -17.50 13.94
CA PRO A 640 15.84 -18.74 14.53
C PRO A 640 16.70 -19.28 15.67
N LEU A 641 18.04 -19.23 15.53
CA LEU A 641 18.98 -19.66 16.56
C LEU A 641 18.92 -18.78 17.81
N SER A 642 18.86 -17.45 17.66
CA SER A 642 18.71 -16.52 18.78
C SER A 642 17.41 -16.77 19.55
N TRP A 643 16.30 -16.99 18.86
CA TRP A 643 15.00 -17.29 19.49
C TRP A 643 14.99 -18.64 20.20
N ALA A 644 15.56 -19.69 19.60
CA ALA A 644 15.67 -21.00 20.22
C ALA A 644 16.59 -20.97 21.46
N ALA A 645 17.70 -20.23 21.38
CA ALA A 645 18.64 -20.04 22.48
C ALA A 645 18.03 -19.22 23.64
N ALA A 646 17.28 -18.15 23.34
CA ALA A 646 16.62 -17.32 24.34
C ALA A 646 15.51 -18.08 25.10
N ASN A 647 14.77 -18.95 24.40
CA ASN A 647 13.64 -19.69 24.99
C ASN A 647 14.03 -21.06 25.59
N GLY A 648 15.26 -21.52 25.39
CA GLY A 648 15.75 -22.73 26.05
C GLY A 648 15.53 -24.04 25.28
N TYR A 649 15.29 -23.99 23.96
CA TYR A 649 14.99 -25.18 23.16
C TYR A 649 16.25 -25.86 22.63
N GLU A 650 16.93 -26.64 23.49
CA GLU A 650 18.20 -27.31 23.18
C GLU A 650 18.15 -28.18 21.91
N ALA A 651 17.09 -28.97 21.72
CA ALA A 651 16.94 -29.83 20.54
C ALA A 651 16.87 -29.03 19.22
N VAL A 652 16.22 -27.85 19.25
CA VAL A 652 16.16 -26.95 18.09
C VAL A 652 17.51 -26.27 17.85
N VAL A 653 18.19 -25.82 18.91
CA VAL A 653 19.53 -25.23 18.82
C VAL A 653 20.51 -26.23 18.20
N GLN A 654 20.53 -27.48 18.68
CA GLN A 654 21.37 -28.54 18.15
C GLN A 654 21.07 -28.77 16.66
N LEU A 655 19.80 -28.88 16.29
CA LEU A 655 19.36 -29.14 14.93
C LEU A 655 19.73 -28.01 13.96
N LEU A 656 19.62 -26.75 14.39
CA LEU A 656 20.06 -25.58 13.63
C LEU A 656 21.58 -25.56 13.45
N LEU A 657 22.35 -25.83 14.51
CA LEU A 657 23.83 -25.85 14.46
C LEU A 657 24.38 -27.00 13.63
N ASP A 658 23.70 -28.14 13.56
CA ASP A 658 24.14 -29.29 12.78
C ASP A 658 23.97 -29.10 11.27
N THR A 659 23.22 -28.08 10.84
CA THR A 659 23.17 -27.69 9.41
C THR A 659 24.51 -27.14 8.91
N GLY A 660 25.36 -26.62 9.80
CA GLY A 660 26.66 -26.00 9.46
C GLY A 660 26.57 -24.69 8.67
N LYS A 661 25.36 -24.16 8.44
CA LYS A 661 25.10 -22.97 7.61
C LYS A 661 24.58 -21.76 8.40
N VAL A 662 24.51 -21.88 9.73
CA VAL A 662 23.95 -20.85 10.62
C VAL A 662 25.08 -20.05 11.25
N ASP A 663 24.96 -18.72 11.23
CA ASP A 663 25.85 -17.82 11.96
C ASP A 663 25.59 -17.91 13.48
N ILE A 664 26.45 -18.66 14.18
CA ILE A 664 26.40 -18.86 15.63
C ILE A 664 26.55 -17.54 16.43
N ASN A 665 27.11 -16.50 15.81
CA ASN A 665 27.39 -15.20 16.43
C ASN A 665 26.50 -14.07 15.91
N SER A 666 25.41 -14.41 15.20
CA SER A 666 24.48 -13.42 14.64
C SER A 666 23.94 -12.47 15.70
N ARG A 667 24.07 -11.16 15.45
CA ARG A 667 23.63 -10.11 16.37
C ARG A 667 22.23 -9.62 16.07
N ASP A 668 21.44 -9.43 17.12
CA ASP A 668 20.14 -8.78 17.05
C ASP A 668 20.26 -7.25 17.03
N ASN A 669 19.13 -6.53 16.98
CA ASN A 669 19.11 -5.06 16.90
C ASN A 669 19.71 -4.37 18.15
N ASN A 670 19.89 -5.11 19.25
CA ASN A 670 20.55 -4.65 20.48
C ASN A 670 21.99 -5.16 20.60
N ASP A 671 22.58 -5.60 19.49
CA ASP A 671 23.90 -6.22 19.41
C ASP A 671 24.06 -7.50 20.26
N ARG A 672 22.96 -8.18 20.62
CA ARG A 672 22.99 -9.40 21.43
C ARG A 672 23.17 -10.65 20.57
N THR A 673 24.02 -11.59 21.01
CA THR A 673 24.23 -12.90 20.37
C THR A 673 23.34 -14.01 20.97
N PRO A 674 23.15 -15.16 20.30
CA PRO A 674 22.45 -16.31 20.87
C PRO A 674 23.06 -16.76 22.21
N LEU A 675 24.39 -16.69 22.34
CA LEU A 675 25.12 -17.03 23.57
C LEU A 675 24.75 -16.09 24.72
N GLN A 676 24.65 -14.78 24.45
CA GLN A 676 24.26 -13.80 25.46
C GLN A 676 22.81 -13.97 25.90
N TRP A 677 21.90 -14.26 24.97
CA TRP A 677 20.51 -14.60 25.29
C TRP A 677 20.39 -15.85 26.15
N ALA A 678 21.11 -16.92 25.80
CA ALA A 678 21.14 -18.14 26.59
C ALA A 678 21.72 -17.90 27.99
N ALA A 679 22.78 -17.09 28.10
CA ALA A 679 23.40 -16.75 29.38
C ALA A 679 22.50 -15.88 30.27
N GLU A 680 21.86 -14.84 29.72
CA GLU A 680 20.93 -13.94 30.43
C GLU A 680 19.72 -14.71 30.98
N ARG A 681 19.23 -15.69 30.22
CA ARG A 681 18.05 -16.51 30.56
C ARG A 681 18.39 -17.73 31.42
N GLY A 682 19.67 -18.02 31.67
CA GLY A 682 20.12 -19.13 32.52
C GLY A 682 20.12 -20.51 31.86
N HIS A 683 20.18 -20.59 30.53
CA HIS A 683 20.12 -21.85 29.78
C HIS A 683 21.51 -22.52 29.67
N GLU A 684 21.98 -23.13 30.75
CA GLU A 684 23.34 -23.67 30.90
C GLU A 684 23.74 -24.68 29.80
N THR A 685 22.83 -25.59 29.41
CA THR A 685 23.12 -26.62 28.40
C THR A 685 23.35 -26.00 27.02
N ILE A 686 22.56 -24.99 26.67
CA ILE A 686 22.70 -24.23 25.42
C ILE A 686 23.98 -23.39 25.44
N VAL A 687 24.32 -22.75 26.57
CA VAL A 687 25.59 -22.01 26.71
C VAL A 687 26.77 -22.94 26.46
N ARG A 688 26.79 -24.12 27.08
CA ARG A 688 27.85 -25.12 26.86
C ARG A 688 27.90 -25.59 25.40
N LEU A 689 26.74 -25.82 24.80
CA LEU A 689 26.64 -26.24 23.40
C LEU A 689 27.18 -25.18 22.44
N LEU A 690 26.78 -23.92 22.61
CA LEU A 690 27.23 -22.80 21.79
C LEU A 690 28.74 -22.56 21.93
N LEU A 691 29.27 -22.61 23.16
CA LEU A 691 30.72 -22.51 23.39
C LEU A 691 31.49 -23.66 22.75
N LYS A 692 30.99 -24.91 22.86
CA LYS A 692 31.61 -26.09 22.23
C LYS A 692 31.64 -25.97 20.70
N LYS A 693 30.65 -25.29 20.11
CA LYS A 693 30.55 -25.04 18.67
C LYS A 693 31.23 -23.74 18.23
N GLY A 694 31.93 -23.04 19.13
CA GLY A 694 32.78 -21.88 18.80
C GLY A 694 32.13 -20.50 18.88
N ALA A 695 31.06 -20.34 19.68
CA ALA A 695 30.45 -19.02 19.91
C ALA A 695 31.43 -18.05 20.60
N ALA A 696 31.53 -16.83 20.07
CA ALA A 696 32.46 -15.81 20.54
C ALA A 696 31.98 -15.17 21.86
N THR A 697 32.90 -14.99 22.80
CA THR A 697 32.62 -14.46 24.16
C THR A 697 32.80 -12.94 24.28
N TYR A 698 33.22 -12.22 23.23
CA TYR A 698 33.49 -10.78 23.26
C TYR A 698 32.80 -9.99 22.13
N ALA A 699 32.34 -8.77 22.43
CA ALA A 699 31.37 -7.99 21.66
C ALA A 699 31.92 -7.10 20.52
N TYR A 700 33.07 -7.42 19.94
CA TYR A 700 33.55 -6.73 18.74
C TYR A 700 33.70 -7.75 17.61
N ALA A 701 32.79 -7.77 16.64
CA ALA A 701 33.02 -8.53 15.43
C ALA A 701 32.57 -7.76 14.20
N TYR A 702 33.55 -7.46 13.35
CA TYR A 702 33.43 -7.16 11.94
C TYR A 702 32.49 -8.19 11.23
N ARG A 703 31.86 -7.79 10.11
CA ARG A 703 30.94 -8.68 9.35
C ARG A 703 31.65 -9.92 8.79
N GLN A 704 32.90 -9.78 8.39
CA GLN A 704 33.75 -10.85 7.86
C GLN A 704 35.22 -10.42 7.94
N THR A 705 36.14 -11.34 8.25
CA THR A 705 37.59 -11.12 8.08
C THR A 705 38.03 -11.67 6.73
N LEU A 706 38.78 -10.86 6.00
CA LEU A 706 39.43 -11.27 4.76
C LEU A 706 40.88 -11.66 5.09
N GLU A 707 41.09 -12.95 5.33
CA GLU A 707 42.42 -13.49 5.64
C GLU A 707 43.19 -13.83 4.36
N GLY A 708 44.44 -13.39 4.26
CA GLY A 708 45.32 -13.79 3.16
C GLY A 708 46.56 -12.93 2.96
N HIS A 709 46.56 -11.65 3.36
CA HIS A 709 47.79 -10.87 3.41
C HIS A 709 48.71 -11.39 4.53
N SER A 710 50.02 -11.42 4.27
CA SER A 710 51.01 -11.91 5.26
C SER A 710 51.58 -10.79 6.15
N ASN A 711 51.10 -9.57 6.00
CA ASN A 711 51.53 -8.39 6.75
C ASN A 711 50.40 -7.32 6.80
N SER A 712 50.64 -6.21 7.50
CA SER A 712 49.67 -5.12 7.71
C SER A 712 49.10 -4.53 6.42
N VAL A 713 47.79 -4.37 6.36
CA VAL A 713 47.05 -3.74 5.25
C VAL A 713 46.95 -2.24 5.48
N TRP A 714 47.35 -1.42 4.51
CA TRP A 714 47.42 0.04 4.62
C TRP A 714 46.41 0.78 3.73
N GLY A 715 46.00 0.16 2.62
CA GLY A 715 45.06 0.76 1.67
C GLY A 715 43.92 -0.19 1.34
N VAL A 716 42.71 0.34 1.22
CA VAL A 716 41.53 -0.40 0.76
C VAL A 716 40.66 0.48 -0.14
N THR A 717 40.03 -0.13 -1.14
CA THR A 717 39.11 0.58 -2.04
C THR A 717 38.07 -0.36 -2.64
N PHE A 718 36.86 0.15 -2.91
CA PHE A 718 35.83 -0.57 -3.65
C PHE A 718 35.93 -0.27 -5.15
N SER A 719 35.59 -1.25 -5.98
CA SER A 719 35.30 -1.01 -7.39
C SER A 719 34.06 -0.11 -7.54
N PRO A 720 33.92 0.65 -8.65
CA PRO A 720 32.78 1.55 -8.87
C PRO A 720 31.41 0.86 -8.84
N ASP A 721 31.35 -0.43 -9.17
CA ASP A 721 30.14 -1.25 -9.11
C ASP A 721 29.86 -1.85 -7.70
N GLY A 722 30.77 -1.64 -6.74
CA GLY A 722 30.69 -2.13 -5.37
C GLY A 722 30.88 -3.65 -5.20
N ARG A 723 31.18 -4.40 -6.27
CA ARG A 723 31.25 -5.87 -6.24
C ARG A 723 32.61 -6.42 -5.86
N THR A 724 33.66 -5.63 -6.02
CA THR A 724 35.04 -6.04 -5.76
C THR A 724 35.70 -5.09 -4.78
N LEU A 725 36.45 -5.62 -3.83
CA LEU A 725 37.31 -4.85 -2.93
C LEU A 725 38.77 -5.09 -3.31
N ALA A 726 39.58 -4.04 -3.36
CA ALA A 726 41.02 -4.14 -3.47
C ALA A 726 41.70 -3.74 -2.15
N SER A 727 42.75 -4.45 -1.76
CA SER A 727 43.55 -4.15 -0.57
C SER A 727 45.04 -4.09 -0.91
N ALA A 728 45.74 -3.09 -0.36
CA ALA A 728 47.18 -2.87 -0.50
C ALA A 728 47.89 -3.10 0.84
N SER A 729 49.01 -3.82 0.83
CA SER A 729 49.63 -4.34 2.04
C SER A 729 51.15 -4.18 2.09
N TYR A 730 51.66 -4.29 3.32
CA TYR A 730 53.07 -4.40 3.67
C TYR A 730 53.69 -5.76 3.31
N ASP A 731 52.95 -6.64 2.62
CA ASP A 731 53.53 -7.83 1.99
C ASP A 731 53.95 -7.58 0.53
N ASN A 732 53.99 -6.31 0.10
CA ASN A 732 54.33 -5.85 -1.24
C ASN A 732 53.29 -6.21 -2.32
N THR A 733 52.12 -6.70 -1.92
CA THR A 733 51.06 -7.12 -2.85
C THR A 733 49.81 -6.26 -2.75
N VAL A 734 49.05 -6.28 -3.84
CA VAL A 734 47.64 -5.85 -3.85
C VAL A 734 46.77 -7.07 -4.07
N ARG A 735 45.64 -7.19 -3.38
CA ARG A 735 44.71 -8.33 -3.52
C ARG A 735 43.30 -7.87 -3.85
N LEU A 736 42.57 -8.67 -4.62
CA LEU A 736 41.15 -8.51 -4.89
C LEU A 736 40.32 -9.53 -4.13
N TRP A 737 39.17 -9.06 -3.66
CA TRP A 737 38.18 -9.83 -2.93
C TRP A 737 36.80 -9.57 -3.51
N ASP A 738 35.96 -10.60 -3.51
CA ASP A 738 34.53 -10.43 -3.73
C ASP A 738 33.93 -9.70 -2.51
N ALA A 739 33.28 -8.56 -2.73
CA ALA A 739 32.78 -7.72 -1.64
C ALA A 739 31.60 -8.34 -0.87
N ALA A 740 30.84 -9.24 -1.50
CA ALA A 740 29.65 -9.83 -0.90
C ALA A 740 29.96 -11.10 -0.10
N SER A 741 30.83 -11.94 -0.63
CA SER A 741 31.20 -13.25 -0.06
C SER A 741 32.55 -13.23 0.67
N GLY A 742 33.36 -12.18 0.50
CA GLY A 742 34.73 -12.10 0.99
C GLY A 742 35.71 -13.09 0.36
N ALA A 743 35.30 -13.78 -0.71
CA ALA A 743 36.16 -14.73 -1.39
C ALA A 743 37.38 -14.02 -2.01
N TYR A 744 38.58 -14.57 -1.79
CA TYR A 744 39.79 -14.15 -2.49
C TYR A 744 39.64 -14.38 -4.00
N ARG A 745 40.02 -13.38 -4.80
CA ARG A 745 39.96 -13.46 -6.27
C ARG A 745 41.33 -13.52 -6.90
N GLN A 746 42.22 -12.60 -6.52
CA GLN A 746 43.49 -12.41 -7.23
C GLN A 746 44.53 -11.65 -6.39
N THR A 747 45.81 -11.87 -6.68
CA THR A 747 46.94 -11.09 -6.16
C THR A 747 47.68 -10.43 -7.32
N PHE A 748 48.07 -9.18 -7.14
CA PHE A 748 48.99 -8.44 -8.00
C PHE A 748 50.35 -8.37 -7.31
N GLU A 749 51.34 -9.00 -7.93
CA GLU A 749 52.72 -9.04 -7.46
C GLU A 749 53.60 -8.23 -8.41
N GLY A 750 54.53 -7.44 -7.87
CA GLY A 750 55.51 -6.72 -8.68
C GLY A 750 56.13 -5.49 -8.03
N HIS A 751 55.51 -4.92 -6.99
CA HIS A 751 56.16 -3.89 -6.18
C HIS A 751 57.33 -4.51 -5.39
N SER A 752 58.46 -3.80 -5.32
CA SER A 752 59.65 -4.28 -4.59
C SER A 752 59.65 -3.90 -3.11
N ASN A 753 58.65 -3.12 -2.69
CA ASN A 753 58.47 -2.68 -1.32
C ASN A 753 56.96 -2.54 -1.02
N LEU A 754 56.64 -2.17 0.22
CA LEU A 754 55.29 -2.12 0.75
C LEU A 754 54.36 -1.22 -0.10
N VAL A 755 53.08 -1.57 -0.16
CA VAL A 755 52.08 -0.82 -0.92
C VAL A 755 51.16 -0.08 0.04
N TYR A 756 51.11 1.25 -0.09
CA TYR A 756 50.31 2.11 0.79
C TYR A 756 48.91 2.37 0.25
N GLY A 757 48.81 2.69 -1.03
CA GLY A 757 47.58 3.18 -1.65
C GLY A 757 47.12 2.30 -2.79
N VAL A 758 45.80 2.19 -2.97
CA VAL A 758 45.18 1.51 -4.11
C VAL A 758 43.91 2.27 -4.55
N ALA A 759 43.68 2.36 -5.86
CA ALA A 759 42.51 3.03 -6.44
C ALA A 759 42.03 2.35 -7.73
N PHE A 760 40.71 2.25 -7.91
CA PHE A 760 40.11 1.85 -9.19
C PHE A 760 39.90 3.05 -10.11
N SER A 761 40.04 2.83 -11.41
CA SER A 761 39.53 3.74 -12.43
C SER A 761 38.00 3.81 -12.37
N PRO A 762 37.36 4.91 -12.81
CA PRO A 762 35.89 5.05 -12.78
C PRO A 762 35.13 4.00 -13.59
N ASP A 763 35.76 3.40 -14.60
CA ASP A 763 35.20 2.28 -15.38
C ASP A 763 35.43 0.90 -14.75
N GLY A 764 36.16 0.84 -13.63
CA GLY A 764 36.50 -0.38 -12.89
C GLY A 764 37.50 -1.31 -13.57
N ARG A 765 38.04 -0.95 -14.75
CA ARG A 765 38.91 -1.84 -15.55
C ARG A 765 40.38 -1.77 -15.18
N THR A 766 40.81 -0.68 -14.56
CA THR A 766 42.21 -0.43 -14.22
C THR A 766 42.35 -0.24 -12.72
N LEU A 767 43.37 -0.85 -12.13
CA LEU A 767 43.76 -0.64 -10.75
C LEU A 767 45.09 0.11 -10.71
N ALA A 768 45.20 1.12 -9.85
CA ALA A 768 46.45 1.82 -9.58
C ALA A 768 46.92 1.50 -8.15
N SER A 769 48.22 1.31 -7.97
CA SER A 769 48.85 1.07 -6.66
C SER A 769 50.04 2.01 -6.44
N ALA A 770 50.16 2.53 -5.22
CA ALA A 770 51.24 3.43 -4.79
C ALA A 770 52.09 2.76 -3.70
N SER A 771 53.41 2.83 -3.84
CA SER A 771 54.34 2.04 -3.01
C SER A 771 55.53 2.86 -2.48
N CYS A 772 56.15 2.29 -1.44
CA CYS A 772 57.44 2.69 -0.88
C CYS A 772 58.64 2.32 -1.77
N ASP A 773 58.41 1.72 -2.94
CA ASP A 773 59.44 1.58 -3.98
C ASP A 773 59.56 2.81 -4.89
N ASP A 774 58.97 3.93 -4.47
CA ASP A 774 58.92 5.23 -5.14
C ASP A 774 58.13 5.23 -6.46
N THR A 775 57.39 4.14 -6.75
CA THR A 775 56.61 3.99 -7.98
C THR A 775 55.10 3.97 -7.77
N VAL A 776 54.39 4.27 -8.86
CA VAL A 776 52.96 3.98 -9.01
C VAL A 776 52.79 2.98 -10.14
N ARG A 777 52.03 1.91 -9.94
CA ARG A 777 51.80 0.87 -10.96
C ARG A 777 50.34 0.81 -11.37
N LEU A 778 50.11 0.53 -12.65
CA LEU A 778 48.80 0.25 -13.22
C LEU A 778 48.67 -1.22 -13.57
N TRP A 779 47.49 -1.77 -13.28
CA TRP A 779 47.14 -3.16 -13.50
C TRP A 779 45.79 -3.26 -14.19
N ASP A 780 45.63 -4.29 -15.01
CA ASP A 780 44.33 -4.70 -15.51
C ASP A 780 43.56 -5.43 -14.41
N ALA A 781 42.42 -4.87 -13.99
CA ALA A 781 41.68 -5.36 -12.85
C ALA A 781 41.02 -6.74 -13.07
N ALA A 782 40.79 -7.13 -14.33
CA ALA A 782 40.10 -8.37 -14.66
C ALA A 782 41.08 -9.56 -14.84
N SER A 783 42.22 -9.30 -15.48
CA SER A 783 43.22 -10.33 -15.79
C SER A 783 44.34 -10.40 -14.76
N GLY A 784 44.58 -9.34 -13.98
CA GLY A 784 45.76 -9.24 -13.12
C GLY A 784 46.99 -8.69 -13.83
N ALA A 785 46.93 -8.46 -15.13
CA ALA A 785 48.10 -8.14 -15.93
C ALA A 785 48.67 -6.78 -15.54
N TYR A 786 49.99 -6.73 -15.31
CA TYR A 786 50.72 -5.48 -15.20
C TYR A 786 50.59 -4.69 -16.51
N ARG A 787 50.29 -3.38 -16.40
CA ARG A 787 50.16 -2.49 -17.56
C ARG A 787 51.32 -1.51 -17.67
N GLN A 788 51.63 -0.79 -16.59
CA GLN A 788 52.58 0.32 -16.63
C GLN A 788 53.11 0.66 -15.24
N THR A 789 54.32 1.21 -15.17
CA THR A 789 54.90 1.84 -13.98
C THR A 789 55.13 3.32 -14.29
N PHE A 790 54.74 4.19 -13.36
CA PHE A 790 55.12 5.59 -13.33
C PHE A 790 56.29 5.75 -12.37
N GLU A 791 57.45 6.02 -12.95
CA GLU A 791 58.69 6.35 -12.24
C GLU A 791 58.88 7.87 -12.26
N GLY A 792 59.30 8.46 -11.15
CA GLY A 792 59.63 9.88 -11.10
C GLY A 792 59.51 10.54 -9.73
N HIS A 793 58.80 9.93 -8.78
CA HIS A 793 58.93 10.33 -7.38
C HIS A 793 60.32 9.94 -6.86
N SER A 794 60.88 10.75 -5.97
CA SER A 794 62.22 10.52 -5.39
C SER A 794 62.18 9.96 -3.96
N ASP A 795 60.98 9.60 -3.49
CA ASP A 795 60.71 9.02 -2.18
C ASP A 795 59.31 8.37 -2.19
N SER A 796 58.95 7.68 -1.11
CA SER A 796 57.80 6.79 -1.00
C SER A 796 56.48 7.43 -1.40
N VAL A 797 55.66 6.71 -2.18
CA VAL A 797 54.33 7.17 -2.61
C VAL A 797 53.26 6.63 -1.68
N TYR A 798 52.54 7.51 -1.00
CA TYR A 798 51.54 7.14 0.01
C TYR A 798 50.12 7.00 -0.54
N GLY A 799 49.80 7.71 -1.61
CA GLY A 799 48.43 7.79 -2.11
C GLY A 799 48.34 7.87 -3.62
N VAL A 800 47.25 7.36 -4.16
CA VAL A 800 46.92 7.41 -5.59
C VAL A 800 45.41 7.59 -5.78
N ALA A 801 45.01 8.37 -6.78
CA ALA A 801 43.60 8.59 -7.12
C ALA A 801 43.41 8.85 -8.62
N PHE A 802 42.33 8.33 -9.20
CA PHE A 802 41.91 8.67 -10.56
C PHE A 802 41.02 9.92 -10.57
N SER A 803 41.11 10.72 -11.64
CA SER A 803 40.12 11.73 -11.96
C SER A 803 38.76 11.08 -12.31
N PRO A 804 37.63 11.79 -12.16
CA PRO A 804 36.30 11.23 -12.45
C PRO A 804 36.10 10.77 -13.90
N ASP A 805 36.88 11.32 -14.85
CA ASP A 805 36.88 10.93 -16.26
C ASP A 805 37.86 9.77 -16.57
N GLY A 806 38.64 9.32 -15.57
CA GLY A 806 39.61 8.22 -15.67
C GLY A 806 40.88 8.54 -16.46
N ARG A 807 41.06 9.77 -16.96
CA ARG A 807 42.18 10.13 -17.84
C ARG A 807 43.44 10.56 -17.09
N THR A 808 43.29 11.09 -15.88
CA THR A 808 44.40 11.59 -15.08
C THR A 808 44.54 10.77 -13.81
N LEU A 809 45.77 10.39 -13.47
CA LEU A 809 46.11 9.79 -12.20
C LEU A 809 46.87 10.81 -11.35
N ALA A 810 46.48 10.99 -10.10
CA ALA A 810 47.22 11.81 -9.14
C ALA A 810 47.95 10.90 -8.13
N SER A 811 49.20 11.20 -7.83
CA SER A 811 49.99 10.52 -6.79
C SER A 811 50.58 11.50 -5.80
N ALA A 812 50.65 11.11 -4.53
CA ALA A 812 51.18 11.92 -3.43
C ALA A 812 52.34 11.18 -2.74
N SER A 813 53.50 11.84 -2.63
CA SER A 813 54.74 11.24 -2.14
C SER A 813 55.36 12.00 -0.96
N ARG A 814 56.22 11.29 -0.21
CA ARG A 814 57.11 11.83 0.82
C ARG A 814 58.11 12.85 0.27
N ASP A 815 58.35 12.88 -1.04
CA ASP A 815 59.23 13.85 -1.70
C ASP A 815 58.67 15.30 -1.70
N ASN A 816 57.56 15.53 -0.99
CA ASN A 816 56.81 16.78 -0.88
C ASN A 816 56.13 17.21 -2.19
N THR A 817 55.92 16.28 -3.12
CA THR A 817 55.25 16.57 -4.39
C THR A 817 53.96 15.77 -4.59
N VAL A 818 53.06 16.38 -5.36
CA VAL A 818 51.94 15.69 -6.01
C VAL A 818 52.22 15.67 -7.49
N ARG A 819 52.09 14.51 -8.13
CA ARG A 819 52.28 14.36 -9.58
C ARG A 819 50.98 13.96 -10.25
N LEU A 820 50.75 14.52 -11.43
CA LEU A 820 49.65 14.17 -12.31
C LEU A 820 50.23 13.40 -13.51
N TRP A 821 49.65 12.24 -13.78
CA TRP A 821 50.05 11.33 -14.85
C TRP A 821 48.89 11.14 -15.82
N ASP A 822 49.19 10.98 -17.10
CA ASP A 822 48.19 10.59 -18.08
C ASP A 822 47.99 9.07 -18.00
N ALA A 823 46.81 8.64 -17.56
CA ALA A 823 46.46 7.24 -17.37
C ALA A 823 46.22 6.48 -18.69
N ALA A 824 46.08 7.19 -19.82
CA ALA A 824 45.80 6.62 -21.14
C ALA A 824 47.06 6.48 -22.02
N THR A 825 48.20 7.07 -21.63
CA THR A 825 49.41 7.04 -22.47
C THR A 825 50.12 5.69 -22.41
N SER A 826 49.80 4.84 -23.39
CA SER A 826 50.68 3.78 -23.88
C SER A 826 51.80 4.42 -24.70
N ASN A 827 52.83 4.96 -24.06
CA ASN A 827 54.10 5.23 -24.73
C ASN A 827 55.02 4.02 -24.51
N ILE A 828 54.92 3.06 -25.43
CA ILE A 828 56.09 2.39 -26.02
C ILE A 828 56.06 2.73 -27.51
#